data_AF-A0A674JY70-F1
#
_entry.id   AF-A0A674JY70-F1
#
_cell.length_a   1.000
_cell.length_b   1.000
_cell.length_c   1.000
_cell.angle_alpha   90.00
_cell.angle_beta   90.00
_cell.angle_gamma   90.00
#
_symmetry.space_group_name_H-M   'P 1'
#
loop_
_entity.id
_entity.type
_entity.pdbx_description
1 polymer ?
#
loop_
_entity_poly.entity_id
_entity_poly.type
_entity_poly.pdbx_seq_one_letter_code
_entity_poly.pdbx_strand_id
1 'polypeptide(L)'
;MAMSNMPSLSIGKDTLWEKVIAKAASIRDICRQRPYQHGADMLAAISQILNECTKPDQATPAALVLQGLHALCQAEVVCIRSTWNALSPKLSCDTRPLILKTLNELFALVPSLTVNTNEYEVCVPGLKCISSLNGSFKCVCSFRDLWFWVCWNFLASLQPLTFFFHPLPPAFEEFVASLVKQEMANMPRGVYHSALRGGATRSDQGKTVAGVPNFMLKMYERNKQPGLKPGLAAGMLLCYDLPIHMGKDGKPISRFLASRGRNFQQMLIALIHEVSIQPSEWHRSLLLPQCWLGFMSRTYHAVLQGRQAELEMQLKHGKEDPEEVQYKQFTAWLWVRDMLTDVIKGASKDSPVVKGNSILALTGLAVAVAKYENSLSSDTETEPDFLPTKHWISMVIETLLSIVNSRYRAKGQVFPWFYQKSYSGENTASAIARSCAATALSLLVPVFIVSCKEKVEEVLSVLTARLPGKPNADESQAVQIHIGLALGMFISRLFEEKVSDVSGQQINLLLMKSLDALEDCCFDTSLEYNTGCILGVGLVLSFMSHSSQTESRVHVSASLRKLCSYLDASEEQSRMFQEILAYSIACSCISAFSMKIIEAVEAEEIMNKLRTLAENNQQTSGFALALGSIVHGLSVCGHGKAEDLSNRLLPAWMKIVLAEGSPTMQRLAAVNGLVALVGSEASMIQLKSEAIQSSQFQNKLNEIIRTLTQIVSFSGVIGLQTNAAWLLGHLHQSSLSSTQNRTSVPPDFSYLPENSFIRAAIDFAIEGGKKGPESIPPHLVKVALAPIALVGESYQYPPVNWASVLSPLMRLNFGKFNDFMSPLDHFHVTCVQKIILSRMKTRKYLFTTLPLWMKHVAEDKLQTFTEVFLVQHFETKKHPKNPELCQSILQGLSQAMKLPSPAQYCWNLLCQAAEKIFELLPEEIQRSDVEMYIEVAKCLSEMADAEVDRIAQFSKNNIEKTTFIKVYLVSQGRLSLLSLNDVIGIAVRCQQKETIAWMLFHSFYHARIVSHENTGVLKRMDWLLELMGYIRNVAYKSIPIQNLDLKEAVDFLLWIFAASVVAWADHTAPLLLGLSASWSSWKHKEVLPELSADDFGKHPIEKLSVQETLTLLPNSVQLLLAKEPWKEQTQKFIDWLFNIMESPKEVLSESSRDMLKATLLALRFLPEFKKKAVWTKAYGW
;
A
#
# COMPACT_ATOMS: atom_id res chain seq x y z
N MET A 1 10.15 70.85 -46.24
CA MET A 1 11.09 71.96 -46.49
C MET A 1 11.66 72.42 -45.15
N ALA A 2 12.98 72.74 -45.13
CA ALA A 2 13.84 73.20 -44.02
C ALA A 2 14.12 72.14 -42.91
N MET A 3 15.36 71.60 -42.80
CA MET A 3 16.53 72.14 -42.06
C MET A 3 16.18 72.48 -40.59
N SER A 4 16.87 72.06 -39.53
CA SER A 4 18.28 71.67 -39.38
C SER A 4 18.59 71.26 -37.92
N ASN A 5 19.48 70.27 -37.75
CA ASN A 5 20.56 70.14 -36.75
C ASN A 5 20.36 70.55 -35.27
N MET A 6 20.59 69.59 -34.36
CA MET A 6 21.37 69.72 -33.11
C MET A 6 21.82 68.31 -32.63
N PRO A 7 22.89 68.17 -31.82
CA PRO A 7 23.92 67.14 -31.99
C PRO A 7 23.74 65.91 -31.08
N SER A 8 24.39 64.83 -31.48
CA SER A 8 24.52 63.55 -30.76
C SER A 8 25.02 63.74 -29.31
N LEU A 9 24.13 63.55 -28.33
CA LEU A 9 24.51 63.30 -26.94
C LEU A 9 24.99 61.85 -26.81
N SER A 10 26.21 61.66 -26.32
CA SER A 10 26.78 60.34 -25.99
C SER A 10 25.96 59.67 -24.87
N ILE A 11 25.08 58.75 -25.26
CA ILE A 11 24.32 57.90 -24.34
C ILE A 11 25.30 56.97 -23.61
N GLY A 12 25.35 57.07 -22.28
CA GLY A 12 26.16 56.20 -21.43
C GLY A 12 25.73 54.73 -21.52
N LYS A 13 26.66 53.80 -21.31
CA LYS A 13 26.38 52.35 -21.41
C LYS A 13 25.20 51.88 -20.54
N ASP A 14 24.95 52.54 -19.41
CA ASP A 14 23.86 52.18 -18.48
C ASP A 14 22.47 52.56 -19.03
N THR A 15 22.34 53.71 -19.70
CA THR A 15 21.06 54.13 -20.33
C THR A 15 20.74 53.32 -21.58
N LEU A 16 21.77 52.78 -22.25
CA LEU A 16 21.58 51.84 -23.36
C LEU A 16 21.06 50.48 -22.86
N TRP A 17 21.52 50.03 -21.68
CA TRP A 17 21.12 48.76 -21.09
C TRP A 17 19.67 48.76 -20.58
N GLU A 18 19.26 49.81 -19.87
CA GLU A 18 17.86 49.99 -19.44
C GLU A 18 16.90 50.02 -20.63
N LYS A 19 17.31 50.65 -21.74
CA LYS A 19 16.53 50.68 -22.98
C LYS A 19 16.33 49.29 -23.59
N VAL A 20 17.33 48.41 -23.52
CA VAL A 20 17.23 47.03 -24.03
C VAL A 20 16.31 46.18 -23.17
N ILE A 21 16.39 46.30 -21.83
CA ILE A 21 15.47 45.61 -20.91
C ILE A 21 14.03 46.09 -21.12
N ALA A 22 13.82 47.41 -21.17
CA ALA A 22 12.49 47.99 -21.39
C ALA A 22 11.89 47.52 -22.73
N LYS A 23 12.70 47.51 -23.80
CA LYS A 23 12.29 46.98 -25.11
C LYS A 23 11.89 45.49 -25.02
N ALA A 24 12.69 44.65 -24.37
CA ALA A 24 12.40 43.23 -24.20
C ALA A 24 11.12 42.98 -23.38
N ALA A 25 10.91 43.75 -22.30
CA ALA A 25 9.69 43.68 -21.48
C ALA A 25 8.44 44.11 -22.27
N SER A 26 8.53 45.21 -23.03
CA SER A 26 7.42 45.66 -23.88
C SER A 26 7.07 44.62 -24.95
N ILE A 27 8.06 43.98 -25.57
CA ILE A 27 7.83 42.89 -26.54
C ILE A 27 7.09 41.72 -25.88
N ARG A 28 7.53 41.28 -24.69
CA ARG A 28 6.85 40.23 -23.91
C ARG A 28 5.39 40.60 -23.63
N ASP A 29 5.15 41.82 -23.18
CA ASP A 29 3.81 42.26 -22.76
C ASP A 29 2.86 42.40 -23.97
N ILE A 30 3.36 42.87 -25.11
CA ILE A 30 2.61 42.86 -26.38
C ILE A 30 2.24 41.42 -26.77
N CYS A 31 3.19 40.49 -26.71
CA CYS A 31 2.95 39.08 -27.02
C CYS A 31 1.94 38.41 -26.08
N ARG A 32 1.85 38.85 -24.81
CA ARG A 32 0.87 38.34 -23.84
C ARG A 32 -0.52 38.96 -23.99
N GLN A 33 -0.59 40.28 -24.21
CA GLN A 33 -1.87 41.01 -24.22
C GLN A 33 -2.57 40.93 -25.58
N ARG A 34 -1.83 40.92 -26.69
CA ARG A 34 -2.39 40.93 -28.06
C ARG A 34 -1.65 39.96 -28.99
N PRO A 35 -1.60 38.65 -28.68
CA PRO A 35 -0.86 37.67 -29.47
C PRO A 35 -1.31 37.62 -30.94
N TYR A 36 -2.62 37.65 -31.21
CA TYR A 36 -3.15 37.51 -32.57
C TYR A 36 -2.99 38.75 -33.47
N GLN A 37 -2.94 39.96 -32.88
CA GLN A 37 -2.93 41.21 -33.65
C GLN A 37 -1.52 41.69 -33.98
N HIS A 38 -0.57 41.51 -33.05
CA HIS A 38 0.78 42.07 -33.17
C HIS A 38 1.89 41.04 -32.92
N GLY A 39 1.54 39.81 -32.52
CA GLY A 39 2.53 38.81 -32.11
C GLY A 39 3.47 38.35 -33.23
N ALA A 40 2.95 38.16 -34.44
CA ALA A 40 3.76 37.78 -35.61
C ALA A 40 4.80 38.86 -35.96
N ASP A 41 4.41 40.14 -35.88
CA ASP A 41 5.29 41.29 -36.16
C ASP A 41 6.43 41.40 -35.13
N MET A 42 6.23 40.88 -33.91
CA MET A 42 7.26 40.89 -32.86
C MET A 42 8.35 39.83 -33.06
N LEU A 43 8.16 38.81 -33.91
CA LEU A 43 9.14 37.73 -34.11
C LEU A 43 10.51 38.23 -34.57
N ALA A 44 10.55 39.23 -35.45
CA ALA A 44 11.79 39.86 -35.90
C ALA A 44 12.52 40.55 -34.75
N ALA A 45 11.78 41.27 -33.89
CA ALA A 45 12.33 41.96 -32.73
C ALA A 45 12.81 40.98 -31.64
N ILE A 46 12.11 39.86 -31.45
CA ILE A 46 12.53 38.79 -30.56
C ILE A 46 13.84 38.15 -31.05
N SER A 47 13.92 37.80 -32.34
CA SER A 47 15.14 37.24 -32.94
C SER A 47 16.31 38.22 -32.81
N GLN A 48 16.07 39.51 -33.04
CA GLN A 48 17.09 40.55 -32.88
C GLN A 48 17.66 40.58 -31.45
N ILE A 49 16.79 40.61 -30.43
CA ILE A 49 17.24 40.67 -29.03
C ILE A 49 18.00 39.39 -28.64
N LEU A 50 17.55 38.22 -29.10
CA LEU A 50 18.26 36.96 -28.87
C LEU A 50 19.65 36.92 -29.53
N ASN A 51 19.82 37.62 -30.67
CA ASN A 51 21.11 37.72 -31.36
C ASN A 51 22.05 38.74 -30.70
N GLU A 52 21.50 39.81 -30.13
CA GLU A 52 22.28 40.89 -29.50
C GLU A 52 22.66 40.56 -28.05
N CYS A 53 21.88 39.73 -27.34
CA CYS A 53 22.04 39.43 -25.91
C CYS A 53 22.70 38.05 -25.66
N THR A 54 23.98 37.90 -25.98
CA THR A 54 24.73 36.63 -25.88
C THR A 54 25.59 36.51 -24.61
N LYS A 55 25.80 37.59 -23.86
CA LYS A 55 26.67 37.61 -22.68
C LYS A 55 25.95 37.17 -21.39
N PRO A 56 26.67 36.80 -20.31
CA PRO A 56 26.08 36.35 -19.05
C PRO A 56 25.25 37.43 -18.33
N ASP A 57 25.72 38.67 -18.35
CA ASP A 57 25.07 39.88 -17.86
C ASP A 57 23.81 40.25 -18.68
N GLN A 58 23.67 39.67 -19.87
CA GLN A 58 22.57 39.94 -20.80
C GLN A 58 21.46 38.88 -20.80
N ALA A 59 21.42 38.01 -19.79
CA ALA A 59 20.43 36.93 -19.71
C ALA A 59 18.98 37.45 -19.53
N THR A 60 18.78 38.58 -18.84
CA THR A 60 17.45 39.09 -18.50
C THR A 60 16.61 39.53 -19.72
N PRO A 61 17.11 40.38 -20.65
CA PRO A 61 16.38 40.70 -21.87
C PRO A 61 16.08 39.48 -22.74
N ALA A 62 17.04 38.55 -22.86
CA ALA A 62 16.87 37.33 -23.63
C ALA A 62 15.79 36.41 -23.02
N ALA A 63 15.74 36.28 -21.69
CA ALA A 63 14.67 35.55 -20.99
C ALA A 63 13.30 36.22 -21.20
N LEU A 64 13.21 37.55 -21.13
CA LEU A 64 11.95 38.27 -21.34
C LEU A 64 11.36 38.05 -22.73
N VAL A 65 12.18 38.08 -23.79
CA VAL A 65 11.68 37.80 -25.14
C VAL A 65 11.35 36.33 -25.37
N LEU A 66 12.04 35.39 -24.69
CA LEU A 66 11.65 33.97 -24.68
C LEU A 66 10.30 33.75 -23.98
N GLN A 67 10.01 34.49 -22.90
CA GLN A 67 8.65 34.50 -22.29
C GLN A 67 7.59 35.06 -23.25
N GLY A 68 7.97 36.01 -24.11
CA GLY A 68 7.12 36.48 -25.21
C GLY A 68 6.83 35.35 -26.20
N LEU A 69 7.86 34.61 -26.64
CA LEU A 69 7.69 33.43 -27.51
C LEU A 69 6.84 32.33 -26.86
N HIS A 70 7.00 32.09 -25.56
CA HIS A 70 6.13 31.19 -24.81
C HIS A 70 4.67 31.61 -24.96
N ALA A 71 4.34 32.89 -24.72
CA ALA A 71 2.98 33.38 -24.88
C ALA A 71 2.44 33.24 -26.31
N LEU A 72 3.28 33.46 -27.32
CA LEU A 72 2.90 33.28 -28.74
C LEU A 72 2.68 31.81 -29.11
N CYS A 73 3.49 30.89 -28.57
CA CYS A 73 3.31 29.46 -28.76
C CYS A 73 2.04 28.98 -28.05
N GLN A 74 1.80 29.44 -26.81
CA GLN A 74 0.60 29.12 -26.03
C GLN A 74 -0.69 29.61 -26.68
N ALA A 75 -0.66 30.77 -27.36
CA ALA A 75 -1.78 31.31 -28.12
C ALA A 75 -1.90 30.73 -29.54
N GLU A 76 -1.10 29.71 -29.89
CA GLU A 76 -1.05 29.05 -31.20
C GLU A 76 -0.77 29.97 -32.40
N VAL A 77 -0.28 31.19 -32.15
CA VAL A 77 0.09 32.16 -33.20
C VAL A 77 1.36 31.73 -33.92
N VAL A 78 2.24 31.00 -33.23
CA VAL A 78 3.52 30.53 -33.77
C VAL A 78 3.72 29.06 -33.41
N CYS A 79 4.11 28.25 -34.38
CA CYS A 79 4.37 26.83 -34.16
C CYS A 79 5.69 26.64 -33.39
N ILE A 80 5.63 25.96 -32.26
CA ILE A 80 6.79 25.67 -31.41
C ILE A 80 7.89 24.89 -32.15
N ARG A 81 7.53 24.04 -33.12
CA ARG A 81 8.47 23.27 -33.95
C ARG A 81 9.31 24.17 -34.84
N SER A 82 8.67 25.07 -35.61
CA SER A 82 9.38 26.03 -36.46
C SER A 82 10.21 27.01 -35.63
N THR A 83 9.69 27.44 -34.48
CA THR A 83 10.39 28.32 -33.55
C THR A 83 11.65 27.67 -33.02
N TRP A 84 11.58 26.43 -32.54
CA TRP A 84 12.77 25.74 -32.05
C TRP A 84 13.77 25.42 -33.17
N ASN A 85 13.33 25.01 -34.36
CA ASN A 85 14.25 24.81 -35.49
C ASN A 85 15.06 26.08 -35.83
N ALA A 86 14.44 27.26 -35.69
CA ALA A 86 15.11 28.54 -35.90
C ALA A 86 16.05 28.94 -34.75
N LEU A 87 15.73 28.55 -33.51
CA LEU A 87 16.48 28.94 -32.31
C LEU A 87 17.54 27.93 -31.87
N SER A 88 17.35 26.65 -32.19
CA SER A 88 18.19 25.53 -31.76
C SER A 88 19.66 25.77 -32.07
N PRO A 89 20.09 26.23 -33.27
CA PRO A 89 21.52 26.43 -33.54
C PRO A 89 22.24 27.41 -32.61
N LYS A 90 21.50 28.25 -31.89
CA LYS A 90 22.03 29.30 -31.00
C LYS A 90 21.83 28.96 -29.53
N LEU A 91 20.64 28.49 -29.18
CA LEU A 91 20.26 28.21 -27.80
C LEU A 91 20.61 26.78 -27.38
N SER A 92 20.97 25.89 -28.32
CA SER A 92 21.38 24.51 -28.01
C SER A 92 22.73 24.40 -27.30
N CYS A 93 23.44 25.48 -27.01
CA CYS A 93 24.68 25.40 -26.22
C CYS A 93 24.69 26.44 -25.10
N ASP A 94 23.54 27.04 -24.79
CA ASP A 94 23.44 28.08 -23.79
C ASP A 94 23.54 27.47 -22.38
N THR A 95 24.42 28.03 -21.55
CA THR A 95 24.68 27.58 -20.18
C THR A 95 24.11 28.54 -19.13
N ARG A 96 23.44 29.63 -19.54
CA ARG A 96 22.95 30.67 -18.62
C ARG A 96 21.69 30.16 -17.89
N PRO A 97 21.67 30.16 -16.54
CA PRO A 97 20.56 29.56 -15.77
C PRO A 97 19.18 30.15 -16.07
N LEU A 98 19.09 31.47 -16.27
CA LEU A 98 17.82 32.15 -16.54
C LEU A 98 17.24 31.75 -17.91
N ILE A 99 18.09 31.56 -18.91
CA ILE A 99 17.70 31.14 -20.26
C ILE A 99 17.25 29.68 -20.25
N LEU A 100 18.00 28.81 -19.58
CA LEU A 100 17.64 27.41 -19.41
C LEU A 100 16.28 27.24 -18.70
N LYS A 101 16.01 28.05 -17.66
CA LYS A 101 14.71 28.08 -16.99
C LYS A 101 13.58 28.43 -17.97
N THR A 102 13.72 29.52 -18.72
CA THR A 102 12.68 29.97 -19.65
C THR A 102 12.51 29.05 -20.86
N LEU A 103 13.57 28.37 -21.31
CA LEU A 103 13.47 27.32 -22.33
C LEU A 103 12.68 26.11 -21.81
N ASN A 104 12.92 25.69 -20.57
CA ASN A 104 12.14 24.61 -19.96
C ASN A 104 10.65 24.99 -19.83
N GLU A 105 10.35 26.23 -19.42
CA GLU A 105 8.97 26.77 -19.42
C GLU A 105 8.36 26.74 -20.83
N LEU A 106 9.11 27.17 -21.86
CA LEU A 106 8.68 27.10 -23.27
C LEU A 106 8.37 25.67 -23.71
N PHE A 107 9.21 24.69 -23.35
CA PHE A 107 8.98 23.29 -23.70
C PHE A 107 7.87 22.63 -22.89
N ALA A 108 7.53 23.13 -21.71
CA ALA A 108 6.38 22.68 -20.93
C ALA A 108 5.03 22.91 -21.64
N LEU A 109 5.00 23.76 -22.68
CA LEU A 109 3.86 23.94 -23.57
C LEU A 109 3.71 22.83 -24.62
N VAL A 110 4.77 22.07 -24.93
CA VAL A 110 4.73 21.05 -26.00
C VAL A 110 3.58 20.03 -25.77
N PRO A 111 3.36 19.49 -24.56
CA PRO A 111 2.24 18.57 -24.30
C PRO A 111 0.84 19.17 -24.47
N SER A 112 0.67 20.49 -24.27
CA SER A 112 -0.63 21.16 -24.33
C SER A 112 -1.02 21.66 -25.72
N LEU A 113 -0.07 21.73 -26.65
CA LEU A 113 -0.28 22.10 -28.04
C LEU A 113 -0.71 20.84 -28.83
N THR A 114 -2.01 20.56 -28.89
CA THR A 114 -2.57 19.37 -29.55
C THR A 114 -2.34 19.38 -31.06
N VAL A 115 -1.25 18.75 -31.53
CA VAL A 115 -1.01 18.57 -32.97
C VAL A 115 -1.17 17.09 -33.34
N ASN A 116 -2.33 16.74 -33.92
CA ASN A 116 -2.60 15.40 -34.46
C ASN A 116 -1.85 15.17 -35.78
N THR A 117 -0.60 14.72 -35.73
CA THR A 117 0.13 14.22 -36.92
C THR A 117 0.87 12.92 -36.59
N ASN A 118 0.91 11.98 -37.55
CA ASN A 118 1.52 10.64 -37.40
C ASN A 118 3.03 10.69 -37.04
N GLU A 119 3.71 11.81 -37.24
CA GLU A 119 5.12 12.01 -36.86
C GLU A 119 5.27 12.40 -35.37
N TYR A 120 4.24 12.98 -34.75
CA TYR A 120 4.22 13.34 -33.32
C TYR A 120 4.14 12.09 -32.43
N GLU A 121 3.45 11.04 -32.90
CA GLU A 121 3.41 9.73 -32.23
C GLU A 121 4.75 8.98 -32.24
N VAL A 122 5.65 9.31 -33.19
CA VAL A 122 7.01 8.71 -33.30
C VAL A 122 8.01 9.39 -32.36
N CYS A 123 7.66 10.51 -31.72
CA CYS A 123 8.56 11.30 -30.86
C CYS A 123 8.66 10.82 -29.40
N VAL A 124 7.69 10.06 -28.90
CA VAL A 124 7.64 9.51 -27.52
C VAL A 124 8.68 8.40 -27.20
N PRO A 125 9.15 7.53 -28.13
CA PRO A 125 10.05 6.41 -27.83
C PRO A 125 11.53 6.75 -27.49
N GLY A 126 11.91 8.02 -27.33
CA GLY A 126 13.31 8.46 -27.13
C GLY A 126 13.96 8.10 -25.79
N LEU A 127 13.22 7.51 -24.84
CA LEU A 127 13.64 7.25 -23.46
C LEU A 127 14.60 6.05 -23.25
N LYS A 128 15.05 5.38 -24.32
CA LYS A 128 16.07 4.30 -24.23
C LYS A 128 17.43 4.76 -23.68
N CYS A 129 17.68 6.07 -23.54
CA CYS A 129 19.02 6.58 -23.22
C CYS A 129 19.33 6.72 -21.72
N ILE A 130 18.35 6.60 -20.82
CA ILE A 130 18.61 6.67 -19.37
C ILE A 130 19.30 5.38 -18.85
N SER A 131 19.14 4.26 -19.55
CA SER A 131 19.70 2.95 -19.13
C SER A 131 21.10 2.63 -19.68
N SER A 132 21.72 3.49 -20.50
CA SER A 132 22.97 3.19 -21.24
C SER A 132 24.04 4.29 -21.17
N LEU A 133 24.21 4.92 -20.01
CA LEU A 133 25.19 5.99 -19.76
C LEU A 133 26.67 5.54 -19.67
N ASN A 134 27.15 4.74 -20.64
CA ASN A 134 28.56 4.29 -20.68
C ASN A 134 29.24 4.32 -22.06
N GLY A 135 28.73 5.07 -23.05
CA GLY A 135 29.34 5.09 -24.39
C GLY A 135 29.27 6.42 -25.12
N SER A 136 30.42 6.89 -25.60
CA SER A 136 30.64 8.11 -26.39
C SER A 136 29.97 8.07 -27.77
N PHE A 137 29.17 9.08 -28.18
CA PHE A 137 28.74 9.24 -29.57
C PHE A 137 28.58 10.70 -30.06
N LYS A 138 28.81 10.86 -31.38
CA LYS A 138 29.02 12.10 -32.16
C LYS A 138 27.73 12.88 -32.48
N CYS A 139 27.91 14.20 -32.63
CA CYS A 139 26.94 15.25 -32.97
C CYS A 139 26.29 15.13 -34.36
N VAL A 140 24.95 15.15 -34.48
CA VAL A 140 24.18 15.39 -35.74
C VAL A 140 22.79 16.01 -35.43
N CYS A 141 22.23 16.81 -36.36
CA CYS A 141 21.13 17.78 -36.20
C CYS A 141 19.73 17.32 -36.72
N SER A 142 18.71 17.22 -35.84
CA SER A 142 17.26 17.11 -36.17
C SER A 142 16.33 17.33 -34.94
N PHE A 143 15.01 17.47 -35.12
CA PHE A 143 14.01 17.67 -34.01
C PHE A 143 13.92 16.48 -33.03
N ARG A 144 14.40 15.29 -33.42
CA ARG A 144 14.58 14.12 -32.53
C ARG A 144 15.67 14.37 -31.47
N ASP A 145 16.56 15.31 -31.74
CA ASP A 145 17.71 15.65 -30.90
C ASP A 145 17.38 16.71 -29.85
N LEU A 146 16.21 17.37 -29.91
CA LEU A 146 15.75 18.33 -28.89
C LEU A 146 15.60 17.66 -27.51
N TRP A 147 15.11 16.42 -27.46
CA TRP A 147 14.96 15.68 -26.21
C TRP A 147 16.29 15.13 -25.68
N PHE A 148 17.14 14.63 -26.59
CA PHE A 148 18.52 14.25 -26.29
C PHE A 148 19.31 15.44 -25.76
N TRP A 149 19.05 16.64 -26.29
CA TRP A 149 19.68 17.88 -25.89
C TRP A 149 19.26 18.34 -24.48
N VAL A 150 17.95 18.31 -24.16
CA VAL A 150 17.44 18.61 -22.80
C VAL A 150 18.01 17.62 -21.77
N CYS A 151 18.10 16.33 -22.10
CA CYS A 151 18.73 15.33 -21.23
C CYS A 151 20.27 15.48 -21.15
N TRP A 152 20.95 15.76 -22.27
CA TRP A 152 22.41 15.85 -22.36
C TRP A 152 22.98 17.09 -21.69
N ASN A 153 22.42 18.29 -21.93
CA ASN A 153 22.91 19.50 -21.28
C ASN A 153 22.67 19.49 -19.76
N PHE A 154 21.66 18.77 -19.30
CA PHE A 154 21.44 18.55 -17.88
C PHE A 154 22.49 17.60 -17.27
N LEU A 155 22.76 16.46 -17.92
CA LEU A 155 23.80 15.50 -17.49
C LEU A 155 25.23 16.07 -17.62
N ALA A 156 25.51 16.85 -18.66
CA ALA A 156 26.81 17.50 -18.87
C ALA A 156 27.07 18.64 -17.89
N SER A 157 26.03 19.27 -17.33
CA SER A 157 26.17 20.24 -16.23
C SER A 157 26.42 19.59 -14.86
N LEU A 158 26.13 18.29 -14.73
CA LEU A 158 26.32 17.51 -13.50
C LEU A 158 27.70 16.83 -13.40
N GLN A 159 28.37 16.55 -14.52
CA GLN A 159 29.66 15.83 -14.50
C GLN A 159 30.89 16.64 -14.03
N PRO A 160 31.00 17.98 -14.22
CA PRO A 160 32.16 18.73 -13.70
C PRO A 160 31.91 19.40 -12.34
N LEU A 161 30.69 19.37 -11.78
CA LEU A 161 30.31 20.19 -10.62
C LEU A 161 29.77 19.37 -9.44
N THR A 162 30.42 18.24 -9.15
CA THR A 162 30.21 17.44 -7.93
C THR A 162 30.56 18.18 -6.62
N PHE A 163 30.92 19.47 -6.66
CA PHE A 163 31.32 20.24 -5.47
C PHE A 163 30.46 21.46 -5.10
N PHE A 164 29.42 21.82 -5.88
CA PHE A 164 28.51 22.91 -5.47
C PHE A 164 27.05 22.49 -5.57
N PHE A 165 26.42 22.41 -4.40
CA PHE A 165 24.97 22.32 -4.21
C PHE A 165 24.26 23.42 -5.03
N HIS A 166 23.62 23.05 -6.14
CA HIS A 166 22.60 23.89 -6.76
C HIS A 166 21.31 23.08 -6.96
N PRO A 167 20.15 23.58 -6.51
CA PRO A 167 18.88 22.89 -6.66
C PRO A 167 18.49 22.80 -8.13
N LEU A 168 17.93 21.65 -8.53
CA LEU A 168 17.27 21.48 -9.82
C LEU A 168 16.26 22.63 -10.08
N PRO A 169 16.17 23.19 -11.29
CA PRO A 169 15.19 24.22 -11.59
C PRO A 169 13.75 23.67 -11.45
N PRO A 170 12.83 24.36 -10.76
CA PRO A 170 11.41 24.01 -10.65
C PRO A 170 10.72 23.73 -12.00
N ALA A 171 11.22 24.33 -13.08
CA ALA A 171 10.70 24.18 -14.43
C ALA A 171 10.80 22.73 -14.99
N PHE A 172 11.72 21.90 -14.50
CA PHE A 172 11.77 20.48 -14.92
C PHE A 172 10.70 19.63 -14.24
N GLU A 173 10.44 19.87 -12.95
CA GLU A 173 9.33 19.22 -12.25
C GLU A 173 7.98 19.56 -12.93
N GLU A 174 7.83 20.82 -13.39
CA GLU A 174 6.66 21.29 -14.14
C GLU A 174 6.52 20.64 -15.53
N PHE A 175 7.63 20.49 -16.25
CA PHE A 175 7.66 19.78 -17.53
C PHE A 175 7.27 18.31 -17.39
N VAL A 176 7.86 17.60 -16.43
CA VAL A 176 7.55 16.19 -16.17
C VAL A 176 6.09 16.03 -15.72
N ALA A 177 5.56 16.96 -14.92
CA ALA A 177 4.14 16.95 -14.52
C ALA A 177 3.20 17.11 -15.73
N SER A 178 3.58 17.94 -16.70
CA SER A 178 2.84 18.11 -17.96
C SER A 178 2.79 16.80 -18.78
N LEU A 179 3.90 16.06 -18.85
CA LEU A 179 3.96 14.76 -19.55
C LEU A 179 3.07 13.71 -18.89
N VAL A 180 3.17 13.58 -17.55
CA VAL A 180 2.35 12.63 -16.79
C VAL A 180 0.86 12.96 -16.95
N LYS A 181 0.50 14.26 -16.92
CA LYS A 181 -0.88 14.72 -17.12
C LYS A 181 -1.40 14.40 -18.52
N GLN A 182 -0.59 14.58 -19.56
CA GLN A 182 -0.96 14.23 -20.93
C GLN A 182 -1.13 12.71 -21.10
N GLU A 183 -0.22 11.91 -20.55
CA GLU A 183 -0.31 10.45 -20.59
C GLU A 183 -1.57 9.94 -19.88
N MET A 184 -1.91 10.52 -18.73
CA MET A 184 -3.12 10.21 -17.98
C MET A 184 -4.41 10.64 -18.69
N ALA A 185 -4.40 11.79 -19.37
CA ALA A 185 -5.56 12.26 -20.15
C ALA A 185 -5.87 11.36 -21.36
N ASN A 186 -4.83 10.78 -21.96
CA ASN A 186 -4.95 9.91 -23.14
C ASN A 186 -5.05 8.42 -22.80
N MET A 187 -5.07 8.06 -21.51
CA MET A 187 -5.03 6.66 -21.07
C MET A 187 -6.39 5.95 -21.28
N PRO A 188 -6.44 4.80 -21.97
CA PRO A 188 -7.69 4.07 -22.18
C PRO A 188 -8.36 3.61 -20.87
N ARG A 189 -9.68 3.68 -20.81
CA ARG A 189 -10.43 3.07 -19.69
C ARG A 189 -10.25 1.55 -19.72
N GLY A 190 -9.62 0.98 -18.70
CA GLY A 190 -9.38 -0.46 -18.62
C GLY A 190 -8.12 -0.97 -19.33
N VAL A 191 -7.05 -0.16 -19.43
CA VAL A 191 -5.71 -0.60 -19.92
C VAL A 191 -5.27 -1.90 -19.26
N TYR A 192 -5.47 -2.05 -17.95
CA TYR A 192 -5.14 -3.28 -17.23
C TYR A 192 -5.93 -4.51 -17.71
N HIS A 193 -7.26 -4.38 -17.92
CA HIS A 193 -8.08 -5.47 -18.46
C HIS A 193 -7.75 -5.80 -19.92
N SER A 194 -7.33 -4.79 -20.69
CA SER A 194 -6.87 -4.96 -22.07
C SER A 194 -5.50 -5.66 -22.11
N ALA A 195 -4.60 -5.35 -21.19
CA ALA A 195 -3.34 -6.05 -21.00
C ALA A 195 -3.54 -7.50 -20.52
N LEU A 196 -4.53 -7.75 -19.64
CA LEU A 196 -4.92 -9.09 -19.20
C LEU A 196 -5.51 -9.94 -20.33
N ARG A 197 -6.39 -9.38 -21.17
CA ARG A 197 -6.94 -10.08 -22.35
C ARG A 197 -5.91 -10.24 -23.48
N GLY A 198 -5.04 -9.25 -23.67
CA GLY A 198 -3.98 -9.26 -24.68
C GLY A 198 -2.74 -10.08 -24.31
N GLY A 199 -2.59 -10.47 -23.03
CA GLY A 199 -1.45 -11.24 -22.53
C GLY A 199 -1.28 -12.63 -23.17
N ALA A 200 -2.32 -13.17 -23.80
CA ALA A 200 -2.22 -14.42 -24.56
C ALA A 200 -1.59 -14.23 -25.96
N THR A 201 -1.48 -12.99 -26.48
CA THR A 201 -1.07 -12.75 -27.88
C THR A 201 -0.05 -11.64 -28.12
N ARG A 202 0.34 -10.81 -27.14
CA ARG A 202 1.35 -9.74 -27.36
C ARG A 202 2.31 -9.52 -26.19
N SER A 203 3.46 -10.19 -26.25
CA SER A 203 4.81 -9.60 -26.14
C SER A 203 5.83 -10.62 -26.66
N ASP A 204 6.88 -10.21 -27.37
CA ASP A 204 7.98 -11.11 -27.73
C ASP A 204 8.70 -11.69 -26.49
N GLN A 205 8.45 -11.11 -25.31
CA GLN A 205 9.08 -11.46 -24.03
C GLN A 205 8.56 -12.80 -23.45
N GLY A 206 7.33 -13.21 -23.77
CA GLY A 206 6.75 -14.49 -23.30
C GLY A 206 6.77 -15.63 -24.32
N LYS A 207 7.07 -15.36 -25.60
CA LYS A 207 7.02 -16.37 -26.68
C LYS A 207 8.03 -17.50 -26.49
N THR A 208 9.23 -17.19 -26.01
CA THR A 208 10.29 -18.20 -25.81
C THR A 208 9.90 -19.18 -24.71
N VAL A 209 9.40 -18.69 -23.57
CA VAL A 209 8.93 -19.51 -22.45
C VAL A 209 7.72 -20.34 -22.88
N ALA A 210 6.73 -19.72 -23.53
CA ALA A 210 5.53 -20.41 -24.03
C ALA A 210 5.83 -21.47 -25.12
N GLY A 211 6.99 -21.36 -25.79
CA GLY A 211 7.44 -22.33 -26.78
C GLY A 211 8.03 -23.62 -26.18
N VAL A 212 8.45 -23.60 -24.90
CA VAL A 212 9.14 -24.72 -24.24
C VAL A 212 8.33 -26.03 -24.26
N PRO A 213 7.05 -26.07 -23.88
CA PRO A 213 6.26 -27.31 -23.87
C PRO A 213 6.20 -27.97 -25.26
N ASN A 214 5.98 -27.17 -26.31
CA ASN A 214 5.90 -27.66 -27.69
C ASN A 214 7.24 -28.19 -28.19
N PHE A 215 8.35 -27.53 -27.84
CA PHE A 215 9.69 -28.02 -28.14
C PHE A 215 9.97 -29.36 -27.45
N MET A 216 9.69 -29.43 -26.14
CA MET A 216 9.92 -30.63 -25.33
C MET A 216 9.07 -31.81 -25.82
N LEU A 217 7.80 -31.58 -26.16
CA LEU A 217 6.91 -32.62 -26.71
C LEU A 217 7.46 -33.17 -28.04
N LYS A 218 7.89 -32.28 -28.95
CA LYS A 218 8.48 -32.70 -30.23
C LYS A 218 9.76 -33.51 -30.04
N MET A 219 10.61 -33.12 -29.09
CA MET A 219 11.83 -33.86 -28.77
C MET A 219 11.50 -35.22 -28.15
N TYR A 220 10.52 -35.28 -27.25
CA TYR A 220 10.08 -36.51 -26.61
C TYR A 220 9.49 -37.53 -27.60
N GLU A 221 8.62 -37.10 -28.52
CA GLU A 221 7.99 -37.97 -29.52
C GLU A 221 8.96 -38.45 -30.62
N ARG A 222 9.90 -37.59 -31.04
CA ARG A 222 10.83 -37.90 -32.14
C ARG A 222 12.10 -38.62 -31.68
N ASN A 223 12.44 -38.56 -30.40
CA ASN A 223 13.68 -39.12 -29.90
C ASN A 223 13.63 -40.65 -29.85
N LYS A 224 14.63 -41.29 -30.45
CA LYS A 224 14.83 -42.75 -30.43
C LYS A 224 15.97 -43.20 -29.51
N GLN A 225 16.68 -42.26 -28.87
CA GLN A 225 17.80 -42.58 -27.98
C GLN A 225 17.29 -43.00 -26.60
N PRO A 226 17.52 -44.24 -26.14
CA PRO A 226 16.97 -44.75 -24.89
C PRO A 226 17.49 -44.01 -23.65
N GLY A 227 18.75 -43.56 -23.66
CA GLY A 227 19.36 -42.85 -22.51
C GLY A 227 18.83 -41.43 -22.27
N LEU A 228 18.26 -40.79 -23.30
CA LEU A 228 17.72 -39.41 -23.21
C LEU A 228 16.23 -39.39 -22.84
N LYS A 229 15.52 -40.49 -23.09
CA LYS A 229 14.06 -40.57 -22.89
C LYS A 229 13.62 -40.27 -21.45
N PRO A 230 14.29 -40.80 -20.39
CA PRO A 230 13.92 -40.48 -19.01
C PRO A 230 14.11 -39.00 -18.65
N GLY A 231 15.14 -38.34 -19.19
CA GLY A 231 15.38 -36.90 -18.98
C GLY A 231 14.33 -36.03 -19.65
N LEU A 232 13.93 -36.38 -20.88
CA LEU A 232 12.83 -35.73 -21.58
C LEU A 232 11.50 -35.96 -20.86
N ALA A 233 11.22 -37.18 -20.38
CA ALA A 233 10.02 -37.49 -19.59
C ALA A 233 9.96 -36.64 -18.31
N ALA A 234 11.08 -36.53 -17.59
CA ALA A 234 11.16 -35.69 -16.38
C ALA A 234 10.94 -34.20 -16.70
N GLY A 235 11.48 -33.69 -17.81
CA GLY A 235 11.18 -32.33 -18.30
C GLY A 235 9.71 -32.15 -18.72
N MET A 236 9.09 -33.16 -19.34
CA MET A 236 7.68 -33.17 -19.72
C MET A 236 6.75 -33.17 -18.52
N LEU A 237 7.09 -33.87 -17.44
CA LEU A 237 6.35 -33.83 -16.17
C LEU A 237 6.17 -32.36 -15.69
N LEU A 238 7.22 -31.56 -15.80
CA LEU A 238 7.22 -30.16 -15.36
C LEU A 238 6.47 -29.22 -16.32
N CYS A 239 6.65 -29.38 -17.65
CA CYS A 239 6.20 -28.40 -18.64
C CYS A 239 5.03 -28.82 -19.54
N TYR A 240 4.55 -30.06 -19.47
CA TYR A 240 3.51 -30.52 -20.39
C TYR A 240 2.21 -29.72 -20.23
N ASP A 241 1.87 -28.99 -21.29
CA ASP A 241 0.59 -28.32 -21.49
C ASP A 241 0.29 -28.25 -22.99
N LEU A 242 -0.96 -28.48 -23.35
CA LEU A 242 -1.45 -28.47 -24.72
C LEU A 242 -2.35 -27.24 -24.93
N PRO A 243 -2.14 -26.44 -25.98
CA PRO A 243 -2.92 -25.23 -26.21
C PRO A 243 -4.40 -25.55 -26.47
N ILE A 244 -5.28 -24.73 -25.90
CA ILE A 244 -6.72 -24.80 -26.15
C ILE A 244 -7.01 -24.17 -27.51
N HIS A 245 -7.65 -24.95 -28.39
CA HIS A 245 -8.03 -24.47 -29.72
C HIS A 245 -9.36 -23.73 -29.64
N MET A 246 -9.32 -22.45 -30.01
CA MET A 246 -10.49 -21.55 -29.98
C MET A 246 -11.16 -21.51 -31.36
N GLY A 247 -12.49 -21.50 -31.38
CA GLY A 247 -13.31 -21.32 -32.57
C GLY A 247 -13.34 -19.85 -33.04
N LYS A 248 -13.94 -19.61 -34.20
CA LYS A 248 -14.12 -18.24 -34.75
C LYS A 248 -15.01 -17.37 -33.86
N ASP A 249 -15.83 -18.00 -33.03
CA ASP A 249 -16.72 -17.42 -32.01
C ASP A 249 -16.01 -17.14 -30.67
N GLY A 250 -14.71 -17.44 -30.56
CA GLY A 250 -13.94 -17.27 -29.33
C GLY A 250 -14.31 -18.27 -28.23
N LYS A 251 -15.05 -19.35 -28.54
CA LYS A 251 -15.29 -20.46 -27.61
C LYS A 251 -14.31 -21.62 -27.85
N PRO A 252 -13.90 -22.36 -26.81
CA PRO A 252 -13.12 -23.58 -26.99
C PRO A 252 -13.87 -24.59 -27.87
N ILE A 253 -13.18 -25.19 -28.83
CA ILE A 253 -13.81 -26.19 -29.70
C ILE A 253 -13.89 -27.54 -28.95
N SER A 254 -15.12 -28.02 -28.69
CA SER A 254 -15.38 -29.21 -27.86
C SER A 254 -14.60 -30.47 -28.27
N ARG A 255 -14.44 -30.75 -29.58
CA ARG A 255 -13.66 -31.91 -30.06
C ARG A 255 -12.18 -31.87 -29.64
N PHE A 256 -11.59 -30.67 -29.63
CA PHE A 256 -10.17 -30.50 -29.29
C PHE A 256 -9.97 -30.54 -27.77
N LEU A 257 -10.96 -30.12 -26.98
CA LEU A 257 -10.97 -30.34 -25.53
C LEU A 257 -11.02 -31.84 -25.17
N ALA A 258 -11.91 -32.61 -25.81
CA ALA A 258 -11.98 -34.06 -25.60
C ALA A 258 -10.68 -34.77 -26.03
N SER A 259 -10.06 -34.34 -27.15
CA SER A 259 -8.74 -34.85 -27.55
C SER A 259 -7.64 -34.46 -26.57
N ARG A 260 -7.65 -33.23 -26.04
CA ARG A 260 -6.70 -32.76 -25.04
C ARG A 260 -6.74 -33.64 -23.79
N GLY A 261 -7.94 -33.91 -23.25
CA GLY A 261 -8.11 -34.83 -22.12
C GLY A 261 -7.49 -36.22 -22.36
N ARG A 262 -7.75 -36.84 -23.51
CA ARG A 262 -7.17 -38.15 -23.88
C ARG A 262 -5.64 -38.12 -24.00
N ASN A 263 -5.07 -37.05 -24.57
CA ASN A 263 -3.62 -36.90 -24.68
C ASN A 263 -2.96 -36.76 -23.30
N PHE A 264 -3.61 -36.09 -22.34
CA PHE A 264 -3.13 -36.04 -20.95
C PHE A 264 -3.16 -37.41 -20.27
N GLN A 265 -4.19 -38.23 -20.51
CA GLN A 265 -4.25 -39.60 -20.00
C GLN A 265 -3.13 -40.48 -20.57
N GLN A 266 -2.89 -40.41 -21.88
CA GLN A 266 -1.80 -41.15 -22.52
C GLN A 266 -0.42 -40.71 -21.99
N MET A 267 -0.22 -39.40 -21.86
CA MET A 267 1.01 -38.85 -21.30
C MET A 267 1.20 -39.26 -19.83
N LEU A 268 0.13 -39.28 -19.02
CA LEU A 268 0.19 -39.75 -17.63
C LEU A 268 0.74 -41.18 -17.55
N ILE A 269 0.22 -42.09 -18.37
CA ILE A 269 0.70 -43.48 -18.42
C ILE A 269 2.18 -43.51 -18.82
N ALA A 270 2.56 -42.77 -19.86
CA ALA A 270 3.95 -42.73 -20.33
C ALA A 270 4.92 -42.20 -19.26
N LEU A 271 4.58 -41.11 -18.57
CA LEU A 271 5.40 -40.52 -17.53
C LEU A 271 5.55 -41.41 -16.30
N ILE A 272 4.50 -42.15 -15.91
CA ILE A 272 4.58 -43.12 -14.79
C ILE A 272 5.68 -44.17 -15.04
N HIS A 273 5.85 -44.60 -16.30
CA HIS A 273 6.82 -45.63 -16.68
C HIS A 273 8.22 -45.07 -16.98
N GLU A 274 8.31 -43.85 -17.52
CA GLU A 274 9.57 -43.33 -18.08
C GLU A 274 10.30 -42.35 -17.18
N VAL A 275 9.63 -41.74 -16.18
CA VAL A 275 10.29 -40.87 -15.20
C VAL A 275 11.13 -41.71 -14.25
N SER A 276 12.44 -41.51 -14.27
CA SER A 276 13.37 -42.19 -13.35
C SER A 276 13.36 -41.56 -11.96
N ILE A 277 13.35 -42.39 -10.92
CA ILE A 277 13.53 -41.96 -9.52
C ILE A 277 14.85 -42.53 -9.01
N GLN A 278 15.81 -41.66 -8.73
CA GLN A 278 17.10 -42.02 -8.13
C GLN A 278 17.25 -41.32 -6.77
N PRO A 279 17.19 -42.06 -5.65
CA PRO A 279 17.30 -41.47 -4.32
C PRO A 279 18.61 -40.70 -4.04
N SER A 280 19.66 -40.96 -4.80
CA SER A 280 20.95 -40.26 -4.73
C SER A 280 20.91 -38.83 -5.31
N GLU A 281 19.98 -38.55 -6.22
CA GLU A 281 19.81 -37.21 -6.81
C GLU A 281 18.94 -36.33 -5.90
N TRP A 282 19.54 -35.84 -4.81
CA TRP A 282 18.82 -35.10 -3.76
C TRP A 282 18.00 -33.90 -4.26
N HIS A 283 18.51 -33.13 -5.24
CA HIS A 283 17.79 -31.96 -5.80
C HIS A 283 16.54 -32.38 -6.59
N ARG A 284 16.60 -33.50 -7.32
CA ARG A 284 15.41 -34.04 -8.00
C ARG A 284 14.43 -34.62 -6.99
N SER A 285 14.90 -35.35 -5.97
CA SER A 285 14.04 -35.86 -4.89
C SER A 285 13.28 -34.76 -4.15
N LEU A 286 13.88 -33.59 -3.97
CA LEU A 286 13.24 -32.40 -3.40
C LEU A 286 12.06 -31.90 -4.25
N LEU A 287 12.25 -31.83 -5.57
CA LEU A 287 11.28 -31.22 -6.50
C LEU A 287 10.20 -32.21 -6.95
N LEU A 288 10.53 -33.49 -7.08
CA LEU A 288 9.70 -34.51 -7.71
C LEU A 288 8.25 -34.59 -7.19
N PRO A 289 7.96 -34.50 -5.87
CA PRO A 289 6.58 -34.48 -5.39
C PRO A 289 5.76 -33.30 -5.95
N GLN A 290 6.36 -32.11 -6.00
CA GLN A 290 5.73 -30.90 -6.53
C GLN A 290 5.57 -30.97 -8.06
N CYS A 291 6.49 -31.63 -8.77
CA CYS A 291 6.37 -31.87 -10.21
C CYS A 291 5.12 -32.72 -10.52
N TRP A 292 4.94 -33.82 -9.78
CA TRP A 292 3.77 -34.69 -9.92
C TRP A 292 2.47 -33.98 -9.55
N LEU A 293 2.46 -33.19 -8.47
CA LEU A 293 1.30 -32.37 -8.11
C LEU A 293 0.91 -31.40 -9.23
N GLY A 294 1.88 -30.67 -9.79
CA GLY A 294 1.65 -29.72 -10.87
C GLY A 294 1.10 -30.40 -12.14
N PHE A 295 1.68 -31.53 -12.53
CA PHE A 295 1.21 -32.31 -13.68
C PHE A 295 -0.20 -32.88 -13.47
N MET A 296 -0.47 -33.45 -12.28
CA MET A 296 -1.77 -34.06 -11.97
C MET A 296 -2.88 -33.01 -11.85
N SER A 297 -2.57 -31.81 -11.34
CA SER A 297 -3.50 -30.69 -11.37
C SER A 297 -3.89 -30.32 -12.80
N ARG A 298 -2.92 -30.14 -13.71
CA ARG A 298 -3.22 -29.86 -15.13
C ARG A 298 -3.98 -31.00 -15.81
N THR A 299 -3.60 -32.24 -15.52
CA THR A 299 -4.26 -33.45 -16.04
C THR A 299 -5.72 -33.54 -15.60
N TYR A 300 -5.99 -33.34 -14.31
CA TYR A 300 -7.35 -33.37 -13.75
C TYR A 300 -8.26 -32.35 -14.44
N HIS A 301 -7.82 -31.09 -14.54
CA HIS A 301 -8.61 -30.04 -15.19
C HIS A 301 -8.79 -30.28 -16.69
N ALA A 302 -7.75 -30.74 -17.39
CA ALA A 302 -7.83 -31.02 -18.83
C ALA A 302 -8.79 -32.18 -19.13
N VAL A 303 -8.79 -33.23 -18.29
CA VAL A 303 -9.70 -34.37 -18.43
C VAL A 303 -11.13 -33.99 -18.04
N LEU A 304 -11.33 -33.16 -17.00
CA LEU A 304 -12.64 -32.62 -16.63
C LEU A 304 -13.26 -31.77 -17.75
N GLN A 305 -12.50 -30.82 -18.30
CA GLN A 305 -12.92 -30.03 -19.45
C GLN A 305 -13.21 -30.91 -20.67
N GLY A 306 -12.39 -31.94 -20.90
CA GLY A 306 -12.61 -32.91 -21.97
C GLY A 306 -13.90 -33.71 -21.81
N ARG A 307 -14.21 -34.15 -20.59
CA ARG A 307 -15.44 -34.90 -20.26
C ARG A 307 -16.69 -34.03 -20.40
N GLN A 308 -16.66 -32.80 -19.90
CA GLN A 308 -17.75 -31.84 -20.07
C GLN A 308 -18.01 -31.56 -21.55
N ALA A 309 -16.96 -31.35 -22.34
CA ALA A 309 -17.06 -31.16 -23.78
C ALA A 309 -17.60 -32.40 -24.52
N GLU A 310 -17.25 -33.61 -24.10
CA GLU A 310 -17.80 -34.87 -24.64
C GLU A 310 -19.31 -34.98 -24.40
N LEU A 311 -19.75 -34.69 -23.17
CA LEU A 311 -21.17 -34.71 -22.78
C LEU A 311 -21.97 -33.63 -23.53
N GLU A 312 -21.44 -32.41 -23.68
CA GLU A 312 -22.06 -31.37 -24.51
C GLU A 312 -22.20 -31.79 -25.98
N MET A 313 -21.21 -32.51 -26.52
CA MET A 313 -21.30 -33.04 -27.87
C MET A 313 -22.36 -34.14 -27.96
N GLN A 314 -22.46 -35.04 -26.99
CA GLN A 314 -23.49 -36.09 -26.96
C GLN A 314 -24.91 -35.51 -26.90
N LEU A 315 -25.12 -34.45 -26.11
CA LEU A 315 -26.36 -33.69 -26.06
C LEU A 315 -26.72 -33.08 -27.43
N LYS A 316 -25.75 -32.46 -28.10
CA LYS A 316 -25.95 -31.86 -29.44
C LYS A 316 -26.27 -32.89 -30.53
N HIS A 317 -25.82 -34.14 -30.38
CA HIS A 317 -26.08 -35.21 -31.33
C HIS A 317 -27.33 -36.04 -31.00
N GLY A 318 -28.06 -35.72 -29.92
CA GLY A 318 -29.28 -36.42 -29.52
C GLY A 318 -29.06 -37.89 -29.14
N LYS A 319 -27.87 -38.23 -28.62
CA LYS A 319 -27.50 -39.63 -28.30
C LYS A 319 -27.96 -40.11 -26.92
N GLU A 320 -28.22 -39.19 -26.00
CA GLU A 320 -28.62 -39.46 -24.61
C GLU A 320 -29.70 -38.47 -24.18
N ASP A 321 -30.47 -38.84 -23.17
CA ASP A 321 -31.54 -38.02 -22.62
C ASP A 321 -30.98 -36.73 -21.94
N PRO A 322 -31.56 -35.54 -22.14
CA PRO A 322 -31.01 -34.30 -21.60
C PRO A 322 -30.86 -34.28 -20.07
N GLU A 323 -31.75 -34.95 -19.33
CA GLU A 323 -31.68 -35.06 -17.86
C GLU A 323 -30.50 -35.95 -17.44
N GLU A 324 -30.27 -37.06 -18.13
CA GLU A 324 -29.12 -37.94 -17.90
C GLU A 324 -27.79 -37.24 -18.20
N VAL A 325 -27.73 -36.42 -19.26
CA VAL A 325 -26.52 -35.64 -19.58
C VAL A 325 -26.27 -34.55 -18.55
N GLN A 326 -27.31 -33.88 -18.03
CA GLN A 326 -27.16 -32.89 -16.95
C GLN A 326 -26.63 -33.55 -15.67
N TYR A 327 -27.14 -34.73 -15.32
CA TYR A 327 -26.62 -35.53 -14.20
C TYR A 327 -25.13 -35.90 -14.39
N LYS A 328 -24.77 -36.40 -15.58
CA LYS A 328 -23.38 -36.73 -15.93
C LYS A 328 -22.47 -35.50 -15.95
N GLN A 329 -22.99 -34.31 -16.28
CA GLN A 329 -22.23 -33.06 -16.23
C GLN A 329 -21.98 -32.62 -14.79
N PHE A 330 -22.98 -32.74 -13.92
CA PHE A 330 -22.88 -32.43 -12.49
C PHE A 330 -21.88 -33.36 -11.78
N THR A 331 -21.92 -34.66 -12.08
CA THR A 331 -21.03 -35.67 -11.48
C THR A 331 -19.71 -35.88 -12.22
N ALA A 332 -19.44 -35.11 -13.29
CA ALA A 332 -18.26 -35.30 -14.15
C ALA A 332 -16.93 -35.25 -13.38
N TRP A 333 -16.85 -34.42 -12.34
CA TRP A 333 -15.63 -34.24 -11.55
C TRP A 333 -15.30 -35.45 -10.65
N LEU A 334 -16.32 -36.17 -10.17
CA LEU A 334 -16.19 -37.45 -9.45
C LEU A 334 -15.83 -38.58 -10.42
N TRP A 335 -16.48 -38.61 -11.59
CA TRP A 335 -16.13 -39.56 -12.63
C TRP A 335 -14.67 -39.44 -13.07
N VAL A 336 -14.16 -38.21 -13.24
CA VAL A 336 -12.76 -37.97 -13.60
C VAL A 336 -11.80 -38.42 -12.50
N ARG A 337 -12.14 -38.23 -11.22
CA ARG A 337 -11.37 -38.75 -10.09
C ARG A 337 -11.22 -40.27 -10.18
N ASP A 338 -12.34 -40.98 -10.35
CA ASP A 338 -12.33 -42.44 -10.35
C ASP A 338 -11.65 -42.99 -11.61
N MET A 339 -11.93 -42.41 -12.78
CA MET A 339 -11.26 -42.77 -14.04
C MET A 339 -9.74 -42.56 -13.97
N LEU A 340 -9.25 -41.43 -13.45
CA LEU A 340 -7.81 -41.20 -13.30
C LEU A 340 -7.20 -42.14 -12.26
N THR A 341 -7.93 -42.49 -11.20
CA THR A 341 -7.49 -43.51 -10.23
C THR A 341 -7.29 -44.86 -10.91
N ASP A 342 -8.22 -45.26 -11.79
CA ASP A 342 -8.11 -46.50 -12.57
C ASP A 342 -6.99 -46.45 -13.61
N VAL A 343 -6.74 -45.30 -14.24
CA VAL A 343 -5.60 -45.13 -15.16
C VAL A 343 -4.27 -45.32 -14.42
N ILE A 344 -4.11 -44.68 -13.26
CA ILE A 344 -2.93 -44.90 -12.41
C ILE A 344 -2.84 -46.39 -12.06
N LYS A 345 -3.98 -47.07 -11.88
CA LYS A 345 -4.02 -48.48 -11.45
C LYS A 345 -3.64 -49.47 -12.52
N GLY A 346 -4.03 -49.16 -13.75
CA GLY A 346 -3.51 -49.86 -14.91
C GLY A 346 -2.00 -49.71 -15.02
N ALA A 347 -1.47 -48.51 -14.75
CA ALA A 347 -0.06 -48.17 -14.93
C ALA A 347 0.87 -48.57 -13.77
N SER A 348 0.36 -48.85 -12.57
CA SER A 348 1.20 -49.07 -11.37
C SER A 348 1.87 -50.45 -11.30
N LYS A 349 1.84 -51.23 -12.37
CA LYS A 349 2.37 -52.61 -12.42
C LYS A 349 3.89 -52.57 -12.69
N ASP A 350 4.55 -53.71 -12.62
CA ASP A 350 5.94 -53.89 -13.13
C ASP A 350 7.11 -53.52 -12.20
N SER A 351 7.33 -52.26 -11.78
CA SER A 351 8.60 -51.85 -11.12
C SER A 351 8.48 -50.97 -9.86
N PRO A 352 9.48 -50.99 -8.95
CA PRO A 352 9.58 -50.06 -7.80
C PRO A 352 9.48 -48.57 -8.17
N VAL A 353 10.09 -48.16 -9.29
CA VAL A 353 10.09 -46.78 -9.78
C VAL A 353 8.70 -46.37 -10.24
N VAL A 354 8.04 -47.25 -11.01
CA VAL A 354 6.64 -47.09 -11.46
C VAL A 354 5.69 -46.95 -10.27
N LYS A 355 5.87 -47.78 -9.24
CA LYS A 355 5.10 -47.67 -7.98
C LYS A 355 5.35 -46.34 -7.28
N GLY A 356 6.60 -45.87 -7.22
CA GLY A 356 6.94 -44.55 -6.67
C GLY A 356 6.26 -43.40 -7.41
N ASN A 357 6.31 -43.39 -8.75
CA ASN A 357 5.62 -42.39 -9.58
C ASN A 357 4.10 -42.46 -9.40
N SER A 358 3.54 -43.67 -9.33
CA SER A 358 2.10 -43.88 -9.13
C SER A 358 1.62 -43.35 -7.77
N ILE A 359 2.43 -43.49 -6.71
CA ILE A 359 2.14 -42.94 -5.37
C ILE A 359 2.10 -41.40 -5.41
N LEU A 360 3.06 -40.77 -6.09
CA LEU A 360 3.12 -39.31 -6.23
C LEU A 360 1.97 -38.79 -7.11
N ALA A 361 1.63 -39.50 -8.20
CA ALA A 361 0.51 -39.18 -9.06
C ALA A 361 -0.85 -39.31 -8.33
N LEU A 362 -1.06 -40.37 -7.56
CA LEU A 362 -2.28 -40.57 -6.77
C LEU A 362 -2.45 -39.46 -5.72
N THR A 363 -1.36 -39.12 -5.03
CA THR A 363 -1.38 -38.02 -4.05
C THR A 363 -1.66 -36.67 -4.73
N GLY A 364 -1.04 -36.40 -5.88
CA GLY A 364 -1.29 -35.20 -6.67
C GLY A 364 -2.74 -35.09 -7.14
N LEU A 365 -3.36 -36.21 -7.54
CA LEU A 365 -4.79 -36.28 -7.86
C LEU A 365 -5.65 -35.94 -6.65
N ALA A 366 -5.31 -36.46 -5.46
CA ALA A 366 -6.07 -36.20 -4.25
C ALA A 366 -6.09 -34.71 -3.88
N VAL A 367 -4.97 -34.03 -3.99
CA VAL A 367 -4.88 -32.58 -3.77
C VAL A 367 -5.67 -31.79 -4.83
N ALA A 368 -5.59 -32.19 -6.11
CA ALA A 368 -6.33 -31.52 -7.19
C ALA A 368 -7.85 -31.64 -7.02
N VAL A 369 -8.33 -32.83 -6.62
CA VAL A 369 -9.75 -33.10 -6.35
C VAL A 369 -10.22 -32.31 -5.14
N ALA A 370 -9.48 -32.32 -4.02
CA ALA A 370 -9.84 -31.56 -2.83
C ALA A 370 -9.88 -30.05 -3.10
N LYS A 371 -8.95 -29.53 -3.91
CA LYS A 371 -8.94 -28.12 -4.32
C LYS A 371 -10.15 -27.75 -5.18
N TYR A 372 -10.58 -28.66 -6.07
CA TYR A 372 -11.77 -28.46 -6.88
C TYR A 372 -13.06 -28.54 -6.03
N GLU A 373 -13.17 -29.52 -5.14
CA GLU A 373 -14.30 -29.68 -4.21
C GLU A 373 -14.50 -28.41 -3.36
N ASN A 374 -13.42 -27.84 -2.81
CA ASN A 374 -13.46 -26.59 -2.06
C ASN A 374 -13.89 -25.36 -2.89
N SER A 375 -13.89 -25.45 -4.23
CA SER A 375 -14.37 -24.38 -5.12
C SER A 375 -15.86 -24.49 -5.45
N LEU A 376 -16.51 -25.60 -5.06
CA LEU A 376 -17.95 -25.82 -5.24
C LEU A 376 -18.74 -25.18 -4.08
N SER A 377 -19.97 -24.75 -4.35
CA SER A 377 -20.90 -24.24 -3.32
C SER A 377 -21.33 -25.36 -2.36
N SER A 378 -21.55 -25.03 -1.08
CA SER A 378 -21.80 -25.96 0.03
C SER A 378 -23.04 -26.86 -0.05
N ASP A 379 -23.84 -26.76 -1.12
CA ASP A 379 -25.16 -27.40 -1.25
C ASP A 379 -25.14 -28.73 -2.04
N THR A 380 -23.97 -29.31 -2.33
CA THR A 380 -23.89 -30.61 -3.03
C THR A 380 -24.00 -31.77 -2.06
N GLU A 381 -25.21 -32.29 -1.86
CA GLU A 381 -25.46 -33.55 -1.12
C GLU A 381 -24.79 -34.75 -1.81
N THR A 382 -24.33 -35.71 -1.01
CA THR A 382 -23.60 -36.91 -1.46
C THR A 382 -24.48 -37.87 -2.28
N GLU A 383 -24.06 -38.10 -3.51
CA GLU A 383 -24.70 -38.97 -4.51
C GLU A 383 -24.37 -40.46 -4.29
N PRO A 384 -25.33 -41.40 -4.50
CA PRO A 384 -25.19 -42.81 -4.15
C PRO A 384 -24.25 -43.63 -5.06
N ASP A 385 -23.97 -43.18 -6.29
CA ASP A 385 -23.20 -43.94 -7.29
C ASP A 385 -21.67 -43.83 -7.14
N PHE A 386 -21.20 -42.84 -6.37
CA PHE A 386 -19.76 -42.56 -6.22
C PHE A 386 -19.31 -42.68 -4.77
N LEU A 387 -18.08 -43.17 -4.58
CA LEU A 387 -17.47 -43.17 -3.26
C LEU A 387 -17.34 -41.72 -2.73
N PRO A 388 -17.78 -41.41 -1.50
CA PRO A 388 -17.64 -40.06 -0.95
C PRO A 388 -16.19 -39.59 -0.96
N THR A 389 -15.93 -38.36 -1.41
CA THR A 389 -14.58 -37.82 -1.58
C THR A 389 -13.77 -37.86 -0.28
N LYS A 390 -14.40 -37.57 0.86
CA LYS A 390 -13.78 -37.71 2.19
C LYS A 390 -13.27 -39.13 2.47
N HIS A 391 -14.05 -40.15 2.10
CA HIS A 391 -13.65 -41.54 2.28
C HIS A 391 -12.51 -41.93 1.33
N TRP A 392 -12.60 -41.54 0.05
CA TRP A 392 -11.55 -41.79 -0.95
C TRP A 392 -10.22 -41.11 -0.57
N ILE A 393 -10.25 -39.86 -0.11
CA ILE A 393 -9.07 -39.14 0.41
C ILE A 393 -8.50 -39.87 1.64
N SER A 394 -9.35 -40.32 2.56
CA SER A 394 -8.91 -41.15 3.70
C SER A 394 -8.20 -42.42 3.21
N MET A 395 -8.69 -43.09 2.17
CA MET A 395 -8.00 -44.26 1.60
C MET A 395 -6.61 -43.92 1.07
N VAL A 396 -6.43 -42.77 0.43
CA VAL A 396 -5.10 -42.29 -0.02
C VAL A 396 -4.18 -42.08 1.19
N ILE A 397 -4.65 -41.40 2.24
CA ILE A 397 -3.88 -41.13 3.46
C ILE A 397 -3.45 -42.43 4.16
N GLU A 398 -4.39 -43.34 4.40
CA GLU A 398 -4.12 -44.63 5.05
C GLU A 398 -3.15 -45.47 4.21
N THR A 399 -3.26 -45.44 2.88
CA THR A 399 -2.33 -46.11 1.97
C THR A 399 -0.90 -45.55 2.11
N LEU A 400 -0.74 -44.22 2.16
CA LEU A 400 0.58 -43.61 2.34
C LEU A 400 1.20 -43.97 3.70
N LEU A 401 0.42 -43.85 4.78
CA LEU A 401 0.89 -44.17 6.13
C LEU A 401 1.29 -45.64 6.28
N SER A 402 0.52 -46.56 5.72
CA SER A 402 0.83 -48.00 5.72
C SER A 402 2.01 -48.37 4.82
N ILE A 403 2.34 -47.56 3.80
CA ILE A 403 3.57 -47.75 3.01
C ILE A 403 4.79 -47.23 3.78
N VAL A 404 4.70 -46.01 4.34
CA VAL A 404 5.78 -45.37 5.11
C VAL A 404 6.17 -46.21 6.33
N ASN A 405 5.18 -46.77 7.04
CA ASN A 405 5.41 -47.55 8.23
C ASN A 405 4.68 -48.90 8.16
N SER A 406 5.44 -49.99 8.05
CA SER A 406 4.87 -51.35 8.05
C SER A 406 4.20 -51.75 9.36
N ARG A 407 4.57 -51.11 10.47
CA ARG A 407 3.94 -51.37 11.78
C ARG A 407 2.66 -50.55 11.94
N TYR A 408 2.32 -49.68 10.98
CA TYR A 408 1.10 -48.88 11.01
C TYR A 408 -0.11 -49.75 10.69
N ARG A 409 -1.09 -49.77 11.61
CA ARG A 409 -2.38 -50.42 11.38
C ARG A 409 -3.32 -49.39 10.78
N ALA A 410 -3.69 -49.58 9.51
CA ALA A 410 -4.64 -48.71 8.83
C ALA A 410 -5.97 -48.68 9.60
N LYS A 411 -6.48 -47.48 9.86
CA LYS A 411 -7.77 -47.24 10.51
C LYS A 411 -8.95 -47.35 9.53
N GLY A 412 -8.66 -47.39 8.23
CA GLY A 412 -9.64 -47.49 7.15
C GLY A 412 -9.17 -48.38 6.00
N GLN A 413 -9.88 -48.31 4.87
CA GLN A 413 -9.51 -49.05 3.66
C GLN A 413 -8.22 -48.48 3.05
N VAL A 414 -7.39 -49.35 2.50
CA VAL A 414 -6.17 -48.99 1.76
C VAL A 414 -6.25 -49.54 0.35
N PHE A 415 -5.57 -48.89 -0.59
CA PHE A 415 -5.47 -49.44 -1.93
C PHE A 415 -4.40 -50.55 -1.99
N PRO A 416 -4.74 -51.79 -2.40
CA PRO A 416 -3.85 -52.95 -2.24
C PRO A 416 -2.73 -53.06 -3.29
N TRP A 417 -2.82 -52.30 -4.39
CA TRP A 417 -1.92 -52.31 -5.56
C TRP A 417 -0.44 -51.96 -5.31
N PHE A 418 -0.08 -51.37 -4.16
CA PHE A 418 1.31 -51.02 -3.85
C PHE A 418 2.06 -52.13 -3.11
N TYR A 419 1.34 -53.10 -2.54
CA TYR A 419 1.89 -54.23 -1.80
C TYR A 419 2.27 -55.42 -2.71
N GLN A 420 3.28 -56.19 -2.30
CA GLN A 420 3.44 -57.58 -2.70
C GLN A 420 3.08 -58.46 -1.50
N LYS A 421 2.43 -59.62 -1.69
CA LYS A 421 2.09 -60.50 -0.56
C LYS A 421 3.38 -61.16 -0.02
N SER A 422 3.87 -60.77 1.15
CA SER A 422 4.88 -61.55 1.90
C SER A 422 4.18 -62.51 2.85
N TYR A 423 4.70 -63.73 2.96
CA TYR A 423 4.26 -64.73 3.94
C TYR A 423 4.72 -64.39 5.38
N SER A 424 5.67 -63.47 5.55
CA SER A 424 6.32 -63.11 6.83
C SER A 424 5.71 -61.90 7.56
N GLY A 425 4.81 -61.14 6.94
CA GLY A 425 4.24 -59.91 7.54
C GLY A 425 5.17 -58.69 7.52
N GLU A 426 6.32 -58.76 6.85
CA GLU A 426 7.26 -57.64 6.66
C GLU A 426 6.81 -56.68 5.54
N ASN A 427 7.28 -55.43 5.57
CA ASN A 427 6.95 -54.43 4.54
C ASN A 427 7.48 -54.89 3.17
N THR A 428 6.58 -55.15 2.23
CA THR A 428 6.96 -55.49 0.86
C THR A 428 7.11 -54.29 -0.06
N ALA A 429 6.90 -53.08 0.45
CA ALA A 429 7.15 -51.86 -0.30
C ALA A 429 8.65 -51.58 -0.43
N SER A 430 9.12 -51.41 -1.67
CA SER A 430 10.50 -51.03 -1.98
C SER A 430 10.93 -49.73 -1.30
N ALA A 431 12.24 -49.54 -1.07
CA ALA A 431 12.79 -48.31 -0.52
C ALA A 431 12.34 -47.05 -1.27
N ILE A 432 12.29 -47.11 -2.62
CA ILE A 432 11.81 -46.01 -3.47
C ILE A 432 10.34 -45.68 -3.17
N ALA A 433 9.46 -46.69 -3.13
CA ALA A 433 8.05 -46.49 -2.82
C ALA A 433 7.84 -45.88 -1.42
N ARG A 434 8.64 -46.31 -0.43
CA ARG A 434 8.61 -45.75 0.94
C ARG A 434 9.11 -44.31 1.00
N SER A 435 10.20 -44.00 0.30
CA SER A 435 10.71 -42.63 0.14
C SER A 435 9.69 -41.71 -0.54
N CYS A 436 9.05 -42.14 -1.62
CA CYS A 436 8.02 -41.39 -2.32
C CYS A 436 6.75 -41.21 -1.47
N ALA A 437 6.33 -42.24 -0.73
CA ALA A 437 5.17 -42.12 0.16
C ALA A 437 5.43 -41.14 1.31
N ALA A 438 6.66 -41.13 1.86
CA ALA A 438 7.04 -40.19 2.92
C ALA A 438 6.98 -38.74 2.41
N THR A 439 7.60 -38.44 1.27
CA THR A 439 7.59 -37.09 0.71
C THR A 439 6.20 -36.69 0.19
N ALA A 440 5.38 -37.63 -0.29
CA ALA A 440 4.01 -37.40 -0.72
C ALA A 440 3.11 -36.85 0.41
N LEU A 441 3.31 -37.28 1.67
CA LEU A 441 2.54 -36.78 2.81
C LEU A 441 2.61 -35.25 2.95
N SER A 442 3.73 -34.62 2.55
CA SER A 442 3.87 -33.15 2.54
C SER A 442 2.93 -32.45 1.56
N LEU A 443 2.52 -33.11 0.47
CA LEU A 443 1.57 -32.55 -0.50
C LEU A 443 0.14 -32.47 0.05
N LEU A 444 -0.20 -33.32 1.02
CA LEU A 444 -1.54 -33.39 1.60
C LEU A 444 -1.81 -32.38 2.71
N VAL A 445 -0.82 -31.55 3.09
CA VAL A 445 -0.97 -30.52 4.13
C VAL A 445 -2.20 -29.61 3.90
N PRO A 446 -2.45 -29.07 2.69
CA PRO A 446 -3.66 -28.27 2.43
C PRO A 446 -4.97 -29.04 2.68
N VAL A 447 -4.97 -30.35 2.42
CA VAL A 447 -6.12 -31.23 2.67
C VAL A 447 -6.31 -31.49 4.16
N PHE A 448 -5.21 -31.72 4.90
CA PHE A 448 -5.25 -31.94 6.35
C PHE A 448 -5.79 -30.74 7.11
N ILE A 449 -5.39 -29.52 6.75
CA ILE A 449 -5.81 -28.30 7.45
C ILE A 449 -7.32 -28.05 7.30
N VAL A 450 -7.88 -28.30 6.11
CA VAL A 450 -9.29 -28.05 5.80
C VAL A 450 -10.19 -29.18 6.30
N SER A 451 -9.81 -30.44 6.06
CA SER A 451 -10.74 -31.58 6.18
C SER A 451 -10.34 -32.63 7.22
N CYS A 452 -9.09 -32.68 7.67
CA CYS A 452 -8.57 -33.80 8.49
C CYS A 452 -7.49 -33.34 9.49
N LYS A 453 -7.80 -32.38 10.37
CA LYS A 453 -6.82 -31.75 11.28
C LYS A 453 -6.09 -32.74 12.20
N GLU A 454 -6.79 -33.77 12.68
CA GLU A 454 -6.25 -34.83 13.53
C GLU A 454 -5.11 -35.62 12.86
N LYS A 455 -5.10 -35.69 11.52
CA LYS A 455 -4.05 -36.39 10.76
C LYS A 455 -2.72 -35.65 10.76
N VAL A 456 -2.69 -34.34 11.04
CA VAL A 456 -1.44 -33.57 11.15
C VAL A 456 -0.56 -34.12 12.28
N GLU A 457 -1.15 -34.36 13.46
CA GLU A 457 -0.43 -34.91 14.60
C GLU A 457 0.05 -36.34 14.36
N GLU A 458 -0.81 -37.17 13.76
CA GLU A 458 -0.47 -38.55 13.40
C GLU A 458 0.73 -38.61 12.43
N VAL A 459 0.73 -37.79 11.38
CA VAL A 459 1.83 -37.75 10.40
C VAL A 459 3.13 -37.24 11.02
N LEU A 460 3.09 -36.15 11.81
CA LEU A 460 4.27 -35.61 12.49
C LEU A 460 4.89 -36.66 13.42
N SER A 461 4.06 -37.37 14.20
CA SER A 461 4.50 -38.44 15.09
C SER A 461 5.15 -39.59 14.33
N VAL A 462 4.53 -40.06 13.24
CA VAL A 462 5.05 -41.17 12.42
C VAL A 462 6.39 -40.82 11.77
N LEU A 463 6.54 -39.62 11.23
CA LEU A 463 7.79 -39.19 10.59
C LEU A 463 8.90 -38.95 11.63
N THR A 464 8.59 -38.30 12.75
CA THR A 464 9.55 -38.01 13.83
C THR A 464 10.11 -39.29 14.46
N ALA A 465 9.27 -40.30 14.67
CA ALA A 465 9.69 -41.57 15.25
C ALA A 465 10.69 -42.35 14.36
N ARG A 466 10.76 -42.02 13.06
CA ARG A 466 11.57 -42.73 12.05
C ARG A 466 12.78 -41.92 11.56
N LEU A 467 13.08 -40.79 12.20
CA LEU A 467 14.28 -40.02 11.90
C LEU A 467 15.56 -40.86 12.10
N PRO A 468 16.67 -40.52 11.42
CA PRO A 468 17.95 -41.20 11.59
C PRO A 468 18.35 -41.26 13.07
N GLY A 469 18.86 -42.41 13.53
CA GLY A 469 19.27 -42.62 14.93
C GLY A 469 18.15 -42.95 15.92
N LYS A 470 16.87 -42.91 15.52
CA LYS A 470 15.73 -43.32 16.36
C LYS A 470 15.50 -44.84 16.32
N PRO A 471 14.87 -45.45 17.35
CA PRO A 471 14.68 -46.90 17.42
C PRO A 471 13.78 -47.49 16.32
N ASN A 472 12.94 -46.67 15.68
CA ASN A 472 12.10 -47.07 14.55
C ASN A 472 12.64 -46.57 13.20
N ALA A 473 13.90 -46.12 13.14
CA ALA A 473 14.56 -45.74 11.90
C ALA A 473 14.64 -46.94 10.94
N ASP A 474 14.60 -46.65 9.65
CA ASP A 474 14.67 -47.67 8.62
C ASP A 474 16.11 -48.12 8.36
N GLU A 475 16.35 -49.36 7.94
CA GLU A 475 17.71 -49.82 7.60
C GLU A 475 18.22 -49.20 6.28
N SER A 476 17.32 -48.80 5.38
CA SER A 476 17.69 -48.26 4.08
C SER A 476 18.14 -46.79 4.17
N GLN A 477 19.40 -46.49 3.82
CA GLN A 477 19.95 -45.12 3.69
C GLN A 477 19.01 -44.19 2.91
N ALA A 478 18.52 -44.63 1.74
CA ALA A 478 17.63 -43.84 0.90
C ALA A 478 16.34 -43.42 1.63
N VAL A 479 15.81 -44.27 2.52
CA VAL A 479 14.58 -43.99 3.25
C VAL A 479 14.87 -43.05 4.41
N GLN A 480 15.98 -43.24 5.13
CA GLN A 480 16.40 -42.32 6.20
C GLN A 480 16.55 -40.87 5.70
N ILE A 481 17.23 -40.68 4.56
CA ILE A 481 17.39 -39.35 3.92
C ILE A 481 16.01 -38.77 3.55
N HIS A 482 15.13 -39.56 2.94
CA HIS A 482 13.82 -39.06 2.53
C HIS A 482 12.85 -38.82 3.68
N ILE A 483 13.01 -39.50 4.83
CA ILE A 483 12.20 -39.24 6.04
C ILE A 483 12.55 -37.89 6.66
N GLY A 484 13.85 -37.57 6.80
CA GLY A 484 14.29 -36.25 7.26
C GLY A 484 13.81 -35.13 6.33
N LEU A 485 13.93 -35.34 5.02
CA LEU A 485 13.41 -34.41 4.01
C LEU A 485 11.88 -34.27 4.09
N ALA A 486 11.15 -35.39 4.19
CA ALA A 486 9.70 -35.40 4.25
C ALA A 486 9.17 -34.65 5.47
N LEU A 487 9.78 -34.83 6.65
CA LEU A 487 9.40 -34.10 7.86
C LEU A 487 9.62 -32.59 7.68
N GLY A 488 10.79 -32.19 7.14
CA GLY A 488 11.07 -30.79 6.85
C GLY A 488 10.11 -30.18 5.82
N MET A 489 9.80 -30.89 4.73
CA MET A 489 8.81 -30.47 3.73
C MET A 489 7.42 -30.33 4.36
N PHE A 490 7.00 -31.27 5.21
CA PHE A 490 5.71 -31.25 5.89
C PHE A 490 5.57 -30.03 6.81
N ILE A 491 6.58 -29.78 7.67
CA ILE A 491 6.62 -28.61 8.56
C ILE A 491 6.65 -27.31 7.74
N SER A 492 7.46 -27.26 6.67
CA SER A 492 7.54 -26.09 5.78
C SER A 492 6.19 -25.73 5.16
N ARG A 493 5.42 -26.73 4.71
CA ARG A 493 4.07 -26.52 4.16
C ARG A 493 3.07 -26.05 5.22
N LEU A 494 3.21 -26.47 6.48
CA LEU A 494 2.37 -25.98 7.58
C LEU A 494 2.64 -24.49 7.89
N PHE A 495 3.90 -24.05 7.77
CA PHE A 495 4.25 -22.62 7.83
C PHE A 495 3.75 -21.84 6.61
N GLU A 496 3.81 -22.42 5.40
CA GLU A 496 3.29 -21.79 4.17
C GLU A 496 1.79 -21.47 4.28
N GLU A 497 1.00 -22.41 4.78
CA GLU A 497 -0.45 -22.27 5.01
C GLU A 497 -0.79 -21.44 6.27
N LYS A 498 0.22 -20.88 6.94
CA LYS A 498 0.08 -20.03 8.15
C LYS A 498 -0.72 -20.66 9.28
N VAL A 499 -0.64 -21.98 9.43
CA VAL A 499 -1.31 -22.71 10.51
C VAL A 499 -0.86 -22.18 11.87
N SER A 500 0.39 -21.72 11.99
CA SER A 500 0.91 -21.16 13.24
C SER A 500 0.27 -19.84 13.67
N ASP A 501 -0.25 -19.05 12.73
CA ASP A 501 -0.90 -17.77 13.00
C ASP A 501 -2.39 -17.95 13.35
N VAL A 502 -3.01 -19.05 12.92
CA VAL A 502 -4.48 -19.29 13.01
C VAL A 502 -4.84 -20.36 14.04
N SER A 503 -3.93 -21.30 14.35
CA SER A 503 -4.20 -22.43 15.25
C SER A 503 -3.85 -22.15 16.72
N GLY A 504 -4.47 -22.92 17.63
CA GLY A 504 -4.22 -22.80 19.08
C GLY A 504 -2.81 -23.22 19.49
N GLN A 505 -2.38 -22.80 20.70
CA GLN A 505 -1.04 -23.02 21.26
C GLN A 505 -0.54 -24.49 21.16
N GLN A 506 -1.44 -25.47 21.17
CA GLN A 506 -1.12 -26.90 21.13
C GLN A 506 -0.50 -27.37 19.80
N ILE A 507 -0.99 -26.87 18.65
CA ILE A 507 -0.43 -27.25 17.34
C ILE A 507 0.94 -26.59 17.13
N ASN A 508 1.12 -25.36 17.60
CA ASN A 508 2.42 -24.68 17.58
C ASN A 508 3.46 -25.41 18.44
N LEU A 509 3.07 -25.88 19.63
CA LEU A 509 3.96 -26.67 20.47
C LEU A 509 4.40 -27.98 19.78
N LEU A 510 3.48 -28.66 19.11
CA LEU A 510 3.77 -29.89 18.37
C LEU A 510 4.70 -29.64 17.17
N LEU A 511 4.48 -28.54 16.45
CA LEU A 511 5.34 -28.10 15.35
C LEU A 511 6.77 -27.84 15.84
N MET A 512 6.93 -27.06 16.91
CA MET A 512 8.24 -26.77 17.49
C MET A 512 8.92 -28.04 17.99
N LYS A 513 8.22 -28.93 18.70
CA LYS A 513 8.77 -30.23 19.15
C LYS A 513 9.26 -31.11 17.99
N SER A 514 8.53 -31.10 16.87
CA SER A 514 8.92 -31.87 15.67
C SER A 514 10.11 -31.22 14.96
N LEU A 515 10.20 -29.89 14.97
CA LEU A 515 11.35 -29.13 14.47
C LEU A 515 12.60 -29.38 15.33
N ASP A 516 12.48 -29.35 16.65
CA ASP A 516 13.58 -29.65 17.59
C ASP A 516 14.14 -31.05 17.31
N ALA A 517 13.28 -32.05 17.17
CA ALA A 517 13.70 -33.41 16.83
C ALA A 517 14.41 -33.50 15.46
N LEU A 518 14.01 -32.68 14.48
CA LEU A 518 14.65 -32.60 13.17
C LEU A 518 16.01 -31.89 13.25
N GLU A 519 16.11 -30.79 14.01
CA GLU A 519 17.35 -30.05 14.24
C GLU A 519 18.37 -30.87 15.04
N ASP A 520 17.93 -31.61 16.06
CA ASP A 520 18.78 -32.53 16.82
C ASP A 520 19.46 -33.53 15.89
N CYS A 521 18.70 -34.17 14.99
CA CYS A 521 19.26 -35.09 13.99
C CYS A 521 20.12 -34.36 12.94
N CYS A 522 19.83 -33.10 12.61
CA CYS A 522 20.59 -32.30 11.65
C CYS A 522 22.00 -31.97 12.16
N PHE A 523 22.15 -31.66 13.44
CA PHE A 523 23.42 -31.22 14.03
C PHE A 523 24.19 -32.34 14.75
N ASP A 524 23.65 -33.55 14.82
CA ASP A 524 24.33 -34.71 15.39
C ASP A 524 25.38 -35.27 14.39
N THR A 525 26.65 -35.12 14.74
CA THR A 525 27.79 -35.60 13.95
C THR A 525 28.00 -37.11 14.02
N SER A 526 27.31 -37.82 14.92
CA SER A 526 27.38 -39.28 15.02
C SER A 526 26.49 -40.01 14.00
N LEU A 527 25.58 -39.30 13.34
CA LEU A 527 24.63 -39.89 12.38
C LEU A 527 25.16 -39.83 10.95
N GLU A 528 25.26 -40.99 10.29
CA GLU A 528 25.78 -41.08 8.90
C GLU A 528 24.82 -40.54 7.83
N TYR A 529 23.50 -40.57 8.06
CA TYR A 529 22.48 -40.31 7.03
C TYR A 529 21.56 -39.12 7.36
N ASN A 530 22.12 -38.07 7.97
CA ASN A 530 21.40 -36.86 8.38
C ASN A 530 21.19 -35.83 7.25
N THR A 531 21.69 -36.05 6.04
CA THR A 531 21.62 -35.09 4.92
C THR A 531 20.19 -34.68 4.57
N GLY A 532 19.23 -35.60 4.71
CA GLY A 532 17.80 -35.31 4.58
C GLY A 532 17.28 -34.32 5.62
N CYS A 533 17.77 -34.42 6.85
CA CYS A 533 17.42 -33.50 7.94
C CYS A 533 17.99 -32.10 7.67
N ILE A 534 19.22 -32.00 7.15
CA ILE A 534 19.83 -30.71 6.77
C ILE A 534 19.02 -30.00 5.70
N LEU A 535 18.58 -30.73 4.67
CA LEU A 535 17.72 -30.18 3.64
C LEU A 535 16.35 -29.77 4.21
N GLY A 536 15.79 -30.60 5.09
CA GLY A 536 14.54 -30.33 5.79
C GLY A 536 14.59 -29.07 6.65
N VAL A 537 15.62 -28.90 7.49
CA VAL A 537 15.84 -27.69 8.30
C VAL A 537 15.98 -26.46 7.41
N GLY A 538 16.76 -26.53 6.34
CA GLY A 538 16.92 -25.40 5.40
C GLY A 538 15.59 -24.92 4.80
N LEU A 539 14.69 -25.84 4.44
CA LEU A 539 13.34 -25.50 3.99
C LEU A 539 12.51 -24.88 5.12
N VAL A 540 12.52 -25.48 6.32
CA VAL A 540 11.73 -24.98 7.46
C VAL A 540 12.16 -23.57 7.82
N LEU A 541 13.46 -23.28 7.91
CA LEU A 541 13.96 -21.93 8.17
C LEU A 541 13.54 -20.93 7.08
N SER A 542 13.53 -21.37 5.82
CA SER A 542 13.09 -20.53 4.70
C SER A 542 11.62 -20.11 4.84
N PHE A 543 10.71 -21.04 5.13
CA PHE A 543 9.28 -20.75 5.31
C PHE A 543 8.99 -20.05 6.66
N MET A 544 9.67 -20.45 7.74
CA MET A 544 9.51 -19.86 9.07
C MET A 544 9.96 -18.40 9.13
N SER A 545 10.88 -17.98 8.24
CA SER A 545 11.27 -16.57 8.08
C SER A 545 10.08 -15.65 7.78
N HIS A 546 9.04 -16.18 7.13
CA HIS A 546 7.83 -15.43 6.79
C HIS A 546 6.82 -15.32 7.94
N SER A 547 7.09 -15.97 9.09
CA SER A 547 6.25 -15.90 10.29
C SER A 547 6.18 -14.47 10.87
N SER A 548 5.04 -14.17 11.48
CA SER A 548 4.80 -12.93 12.19
C SER A 548 5.38 -12.92 13.62
N GLN A 549 5.71 -14.08 14.16
CA GLN A 549 6.15 -14.27 15.54
C GLN A 549 7.64 -13.92 15.73
N THR A 550 7.96 -13.17 16.79
CA THR A 550 9.34 -12.74 17.08
C THR A 550 10.25 -13.91 17.44
N GLU A 551 9.75 -14.89 18.22
CA GLU A 551 10.51 -16.08 18.63
C GLU A 551 10.99 -16.88 17.41
N SER A 552 10.11 -17.12 16.44
CA SER A 552 10.46 -17.79 15.19
C SER A 552 11.56 -17.05 14.42
N ARG A 553 11.55 -15.71 14.38
CA ARG A 553 12.58 -14.92 13.68
C ARG A 553 13.94 -15.00 14.37
N VAL A 554 13.96 -14.98 15.70
CA VAL A 554 15.19 -15.16 16.48
C VAL A 554 15.75 -16.57 16.25
N HIS A 555 14.89 -17.59 16.25
CA HIS A 555 15.27 -18.97 15.95
C HIS A 555 15.88 -19.11 14.55
N VAL A 556 15.25 -18.51 13.52
CA VAL A 556 15.81 -18.51 12.14
C VAL A 556 17.23 -17.95 12.13
N SER A 557 17.45 -16.79 12.76
CA SER A 557 18.76 -16.15 12.79
C SER A 557 19.81 -17.03 13.50
N ALA A 558 19.45 -17.63 14.64
CA ALA A 558 20.35 -18.51 15.40
C ALA A 558 20.69 -19.80 14.64
N SER A 559 19.68 -20.50 14.10
CA SER A 559 19.87 -21.74 13.35
C SER A 559 20.64 -21.52 12.04
N LEU A 560 20.44 -20.38 11.35
CA LEU A 560 21.23 -20.02 10.15
C LEU A 560 22.73 -19.87 10.48
N ARG A 561 23.07 -19.18 11.58
CA ARG A 561 24.47 -19.05 12.02
C ARG A 561 25.06 -20.41 12.39
N LYS A 562 24.27 -21.26 13.06
CA LYS A 562 24.68 -22.63 13.41
C LYS A 562 24.96 -23.47 12.17
N LEU A 563 24.11 -23.42 11.13
CA LEU A 563 24.37 -24.06 9.84
C LEU A 563 25.64 -23.53 9.17
N CYS A 564 25.88 -22.21 9.22
CA CYS A 564 27.09 -21.61 8.67
C CYS A 564 28.36 -22.11 9.36
N SER A 565 28.36 -22.20 10.70
CA SER A 565 29.47 -22.79 11.46
C SER A 565 29.64 -24.28 11.18
N TYR A 566 28.54 -24.99 10.94
CA TYR A 566 28.60 -26.40 10.61
C TYR A 566 29.23 -26.64 9.24
N LEU A 567 29.05 -25.72 8.29
CA LEU A 567 29.72 -25.76 7.00
C LEU A 567 31.24 -25.56 7.14
N ASP A 568 31.70 -24.73 8.07
CA ASP A 568 33.15 -24.56 8.34
C ASP A 568 33.79 -25.83 8.89
N ALA A 569 33.07 -26.59 9.72
CA ALA A 569 33.55 -27.84 10.29
C ALA A 569 33.40 -29.05 9.37
N SER A 570 32.87 -28.89 8.15
CA SER A 570 32.44 -30.01 7.29
C SER A 570 33.52 -30.56 6.35
N GLU A 571 34.80 -30.18 6.51
CA GLU A 571 35.87 -30.55 5.58
C GLU A 571 36.06 -32.07 5.44
N GLU A 572 35.86 -32.84 6.52
CA GLU A 572 36.00 -34.31 6.54
C GLU A 572 34.75 -35.06 6.05
N GLN A 573 33.64 -34.36 5.81
CA GLN A 573 32.36 -34.96 5.41
C GLN A 573 32.27 -35.24 3.91
N SER A 574 31.28 -36.05 3.51
CA SER A 574 31.07 -36.39 2.10
C SER A 574 30.76 -35.15 1.23
N ARG A 575 31.09 -35.20 -0.06
CA ARG A 575 30.80 -34.07 -0.98
C ARG A 575 29.31 -33.75 -1.07
N MET A 576 28.46 -34.77 -1.12
CA MET A 576 27.00 -34.64 -1.15
C MET A 576 26.49 -33.91 0.10
N PHE A 577 27.08 -34.17 1.27
CA PHE A 577 26.75 -33.49 2.51
C PHE A 577 27.03 -31.98 2.42
N GLN A 578 28.22 -31.60 1.95
CA GLN A 578 28.60 -30.19 1.79
C GLN A 578 27.70 -29.46 0.78
N GLU A 579 27.34 -30.13 -0.34
CA GLU A 579 26.44 -29.58 -1.35
C GLU A 579 25.05 -29.27 -0.77
N ILE A 580 24.48 -30.22 -0.02
CA ILE A 580 23.16 -30.07 0.60
C ILE A 580 23.19 -28.96 1.66
N LEU A 581 24.24 -28.91 2.48
CA LEU A 581 24.39 -27.89 3.50
C LEU A 581 24.54 -26.49 2.89
N ALA A 582 25.35 -26.35 1.84
CA ALA A 582 25.49 -25.09 1.10
C ALA A 582 24.17 -24.61 0.50
N TYR A 583 23.39 -25.53 -0.08
CA TYR A 583 22.06 -25.23 -0.62
C TYR A 583 21.06 -24.81 0.48
N SER A 584 21.02 -25.53 1.60
CA SER A 584 20.16 -25.18 2.75
C SER A 584 20.49 -23.80 3.33
N ILE A 585 21.79 -23.46 3.43
CA ILE A 585 22.24 -22.13 3.87
C ILE A 585 21.81 -21.06 2.89
N ALA A 586 21.96 -21.30 1.57
CA ALA A 586 21.51 -20.37 0.55
C ALA A 586 20.01 -20.06 0.68
N CYS A 587 19.15 -21.09 0.71
CA CYS A 587 17.70 -20.91 0.86
C CYS A 587 17.33 -20.13 2.13
N SER A 588 17.90 -20.53 3.28
CA SER A 588 17.61 -19.90 4.57
C SER A 588 18.09 -18.45 4.64
N CYS A 589 19.29 -18.16 4.11
CA CYS A 589 19.87 -16.81 4.06
C CYS A 589 19.01 -15.88 3.19
N ILE A 590 18.58 -16.34 2.02
CA ILE A 590 17.74 -15.56 1.12
C ILE A 590 16.42 -15.17 1.80
N SER A 591 15.70 -16.15 2.39
CA SER A 591 14.44 -15.88 3.10
C SER A 591 14.64 -14.95 4.30
N ALA A 592 15.68 -15.18 5.11
CA ALA A 592 15.99 -14.35 6.27
C ALA A 592 16.31 -12.91 5.86
N PHE A 593 17.08 -12.70 4.78
CA PHE A 593 17.38 -11.38 4.25
C PHE A 593 16.12 -10.70 3.70
N SER A 594 15.29 -11.43 2.94
CA SER A 594 14.04 -10.90 2.37
C SER A 594 13.08 -10.36 3.44
N MET A 595 13.11 -10.95 4.64
CA MET A 595 12.27 -10.60 5.79
C MET A 595 12.98 -9.69 6.82
N LYS A 596 14.19 -9.21 6.51
CA LYS A 596 15.01 -8.33 7.37
C LYS A 596 15.38 -8.95 8.73
N ILE A 597 15.56 -10.27 8.77
CA ILE A 597 16.03 -11.00 9.97
C ILE A 597 17.55 -10.87 10.10
N ILE A 598 18.27 -10.85 8.97
CA ILE A 598 19.73 -10.66 8.90
C ILE A 598 20.07 -9.37 8.15
N GLU A 599 21.24 -8.81 8.44
CA GLU A 599 21.74 -7.59 7.80
C GLU A 599 22.40 -7.87 6.44
N ALA A 600 22.56 -6.84 5.61
CA ALA A 600 23.18 -6.97 4.29
C ALA A 600 24.63 -7.46 4.36
N VAL A 601 25.38 -7.06 5.39
CA VAL A 601 26.78 -7.48 5.57
C VAL A 601 26.85 -8.99 5.85
N GLU A 602 26.02 -9.50 6.75
CA GLU A 602 25.92 -10.92 7.08
C GLU A 602 25.51 -11.75 5.84
N ALA A 603 24.55 -11.26 5.05
CA ALA A 603 24.15 -11.91 3.79
C ALA A 603 25.29 -11.92 2.74
N GLU A 604 26.07 -10.84 2.66
CA GLU A 604 27.23 -10.74 1.77
C GLU A 604 28.35 -11.72 2.16
N GLU A 605 28.64 -11.88 3.46
CA GLU A 605 29.64 -12.83 3.95
C GLU A 605 29.28 -14.26 3.57
N ILE A 606 28.02 -14.65 3.76
CA ILE A 606 27.52 -15.98 3.36
C ILE A 606 27.63 -16.16 1.83
N MET A 607 27.23 -15.16 1.04
CA MET A 607 27.35 -15.19 -0.43
C MET A 607 28.81 -15.36 -0.87
N ASN A 608 29.74 -14.63 -0.27
CA ASN A 608 31.17 -14.72 -0.60
C ASN A 608 31.76 -16.07 -0.19
N LYS A 609 31.33 -16.65 0.93
CA LYS A 609 31.72 -18.00 1.35
C LYS A 609 31.21 -19.08 0.39
N LEU A 610 29.97 -19.00 -0.06
CA LEU A 610 29.45 -19.91 -1.09
C LEU A 610 30.16 -19.72 -2.44
N ARG A 611 30.56 -18.48 -2.75
CA ARG A 611 31.35 -18.18 -3.95
C ARG A 611 32.72 -18.84 -3.92
N THR A 612 33.48 -18.74 -2.83
CA THR A 612 34.80 -19.37 -2.71
C THR A 612 34.70 -20.89 -2.79
N LEU A 613 33.68 -21.49 -2.15
CA LEU A 613 33.41 -22.93 -2.24
C LEU A 613 33.15 -23.39 -3.68
N ALA A 614 32.32 -22.65 -4.44
CA ALA A 614 32.03 -22.97 -5.84
C ALA A 614 33.24 -22.74 -6.77
N GLU A 615 34.02 -21.67 -6.55
CA GLU A 615 35.23 -21.37 -7.33
C GLU A 615 36.32 -22.43 -7.12
N ASN A 616 36.46 -22.96 -5.91
CA ASN A 616 37.39 -24.05 -5.57
C ASN A 616 36.92 -25.43 -6.10
N ASN A 617 35.62 -25.60 -6.34
CA ASN A 617 35.01 -26.88 -6.73
C ASN A 617 34.14 -26.75 -7.99
N GLN A 618 34.74 -26.32 -9.10
CA GLN A 618 34.02 -25.95 -10.33
C GLN A 618 33.26 -27.11 -11.03
N GLN A 619 33.53 -28.35 -10.65
CA GLN A 619 32.88 -29.55 -11.21
C GLN A 619 31.66 -30.02 -10.39
N THR A 620 31.34 -29.32 -9.30
CA THR A 620 30.29 -29.73 -8.37
C THR A 620 29.01 -28.94 -8.60
N SER A 621 27.94 -29.63 -9.03
CA SER A 621 26.67 -29.00 -9.37
C SER A 621 25.94 -28.38 -8.18
N GLY A 622 25.99 -29.00 -6.99
CA GLY A 622 25.30 -28.46 -5.81
C GLY A 622 25.84 -27.11 -5.35
N PHE A 623 27.16 -26.89 -5.42
CA PHE A 623 27.74 -25.58 -5.08
C PHE A 623 27.41 -24.50 -6.11
N ALA A 624 27.44 -24.83 -7.40
CA ALA A 624 27.03 -23.90 -8.44
C ALA A 624 25.52 -23.55 -8.33
N LEU A 625 24.68 -24.53 -7.99
CA LEU A 625 23.26 -24.34 -7.71
C LEU A 625 23.07 -23.41 -6.50
N ALA A 626 23.74 -23.68 -5.37
CA ALA A 626 23.65 -22.86 -4.16
C ALA A 626 24.11 -21.40 -4.40
N LEU A 627 25.24 -21.22 -5.11
CA LEU A 627 25.74 -19.90 -5.50
C LEU A 627 24.76 -19.18 -6.43
N GLY A 628 24.22 -19.87 -7.44
CA GLY A 628 23.23 -19.29 -8.34
C GLY A 628 21.97 -18.83 -7.61
N SER A 629 21.49 -19.65 -6.67
CA SER A 629 20.30 -19.37 -5.85
C SER A 629 20.50 -18.17 -4.94
N ILE A 630 21.61 -18.09 -4.18
CA ILE A 630 21.86 -16.96 -3.27
C ILE A 630 22.07 -15.65 -4.05
N VAL A 631 22.80 -15.71 -5.17
CA VAL A 631 23.04 -14.52 -6.01
C VAL A 631 21.73 -14.01 -6.61
N HIS A 632 20.89 -14.91 -7.14
CA HIS A 632 19.57 -14.54 -7.63
C HIS A 632 18.68 -13.98 -6.51
N GLY A 633 18.54 -14.72 -5.41
CA GLY A 633 17.66 -14.36 -4.30
C GLY A 633 18.02 -13.02 -3.67
N LEU A 634 19.31 -12.80 -3.37
CA LEU A 634 19.78 -11.52 -2.81
C LEU A 634 19.63 -10.37 -3.82
N SER A 635 19.90 -10.61 -5.11
CA SER A 635 19.70 -9.60 -6.17
C SER A 635 18.23 -9.19 -6.28
N VAL A 636 17.29 -10.14 -6.26
CA VAL A 636 15.84 -9.86 -6.25
C VAL A 636 15.42 -9.13 -4.98
N CYS A 637 16.06 -9.41 -3.84
CA CYS A 637 15.84 -8.68 -2.59
C CYS A 637 16.49 -7.28 -2.53
N GLY A 638 17.24 -6.86 -3.56
CA GLY A 638 17.85 -5.53 -3.68
C GLY A 638 19.31 -5.43 -3.22
N HIS A 639 20.05 -6.54 -3.13
CA HIS A 639 21.47 -6.53 -2.76
C HIS A 639 22.36 -6.21 -3.97
N GLY A 640 22.88 -4.98 -4.07
CA GLY A 640 23.64 -4.49 -5.23
C GLY A 640 24.84 -5.37 -5.63
N LYS A 641 25.66 -5.82 -4.67
CA LYS A 641 26.83 -6.67 -4.98
C LYS A 641 26.45 -8.06 -5.53
N ALA A 642 25.25 -8.54 -5.21
CA ALA A 642 24.76 -9.81 -5.76
C ALA A 642 24.38 -9.62 -7.24
N GLU A 643 23.82 -8.48 -7.61
CA GLU A 643 23.54 -8.14 -9.00
C GLU A 643 24.84 -8.00 -9.84
N ASP A 644 25.86 -7.34 -9.30
CA ASP A 644 27.19 -7.26 -9.93
C ASP A 644 27.83 -8.64 -10.12
N LEU A 645 27.67 -9.53 -9.13
CA LEU A 645 28.14 -10.91 -9.24
C LEU A 645 27.32 -11.71 -10.27
N SER A 646 26.00 -11.54 -10.33
CA SER A 646 25.12 -12.15 -11.36
C SER A 646 25.58 -11.78 -12.77
N ASN A 647 25.87 -10.49 -13.01
CA ASN A 647 26.32 -9.99 -14.31
C ASN A 647 27.71 -10.51 -14.72
N ARG A 648 28.53 -10.94 -13.76
CA ARG A 648 29.83 -11.60 -14.02
C ARG A 648 29.71 -13.11 -14.23
N LEU A 649 28.90 -13.79 -13.41
CA LEU A 649 28.73 -15.24 -13.46
C LEU A 649 28.00 -15.71 -14.73
N LEU A 650 26.99 -14.97 -15.17
CA LEU A 650 26.19 -15.31 -16.36
C LEU A 650 27.05 -15.54 -17.62
N PRO A 651 27.86 -14.57 -18.10
CA PRO A 651 28.70 -14.79 -19.29
C PRO A 651 29.79 -15.85 -19.06
N ALA A 652 30.33 -15.96 -17.84
CA ALA A 652 31.36 -16.94 -17.52
C ALA A 652 30.84 -18.38 -17.62
N TRP A 653 29.68 -18.66 -17.03
CA TRP A 653 29.06 -19.98 -17.11
C TRP A 653 28.52 -20.29 -18.49
N MET A 654 27.96 -19.31 -19.21
CA MET A 654 27.56 -19.48 -20.62
C MET A 654 28.74 -19.94 -21.49
N LYS A 655 29.92 -19.35 -21.29
CA LYS A 655 31.15 -19.76 -21.99
C LYS A 655 31.55 -21.20 -21.67
N ILE A 656 31.48 -21.61 -20.40
CA ILE A 656 31.81 -22.99 -19.97
C ILE A 656 30.84 -23.99 -20.59
N VAL A 657 29.54 -23.68 -20.57
CA VAL A 657 28.49 -24.59 -21.08
C VAL A 657 28.63 -24.85 -22.57
N LEU A 658 28.97 -23.81 -23.35
CA LEU A 658 29.12 -23.88 -24.81
C LEU A 658 30.49 -24.40 -25.27
N ALA A 659 31.50 -24.42 -24.40
CA ALA A 659 32.83 -24.93 -24.74
C ALA A 659 32.83 -26.47 -24.85
N GLU A 660 33.00 -27.00 -26.06
CA GLU A 660 33.01 -28.45 -26.33
C GLU A 660 34.17 -29.19 -25.64
N GLY A 661 35.29 -28.50 -25.37
CA GLY A 661 36.45 -29.06 -24.68
C GLY A 661 36.39 -29.05 -23.14
N SER A 662 35.33 -28.50 -22.53
CA SER A 662 35.20 -28.44 -21.07
C SER A 662 34.73 -29.78 -20.48
N PRO A 663 35.24 -30.20 -19.30
CA PRO A 663 34.78 -31.40 -18.60
C PRO A 663 33.26 -31.43 -18.42
N THR A 664 32.63 -32.58 -18.67
CA THR A 664 31.16 -32.75 -18.57
C THR A 664 30.61 -32.31 -17.21
N MET A 665 31.30 -32.63 -16.12
CA MET A 665 30.87 -32.24 -14.76
C MET A 665 30.92 -30.71 -14.55
N GLN A 666 31.92 -30.02 -15.12
CA GLN A 666 32.00 -28.55 -15.07
C GLN A 666 30.87 -27.91 -15.88
N ARG A 667 30.53 -28.50 -17.04
CA ARG A 667 29.40 -28.06 -17.86
C ARG A 667 28.08 -28.29 -17.11
N LEU A 668 27.88 -29.43 -16.47
CA LEU A 668 26.70 -29.71 -15.64
C LEU A 668 26.57 -28.73 -14.48
N ALA A 669 27.68 -28.43 -13.78
CA ALA A 669 27.67 -27.45 -12.70
C ALA A 669 27.28 -26.05 -13.20
N ALA A 670 27.88 -25.60 -14.30
CA ALA A 670 27.55 -24.31 -14.91
C ALA A 670 26.09 -24.22 -15.37
N VAL A 671 25.51 -25.29 -15.95
CA VAL A 671 24.09 -25.31 -16.34
C VAL A 671 23.17 -25.20 -15.11
N ASN A 672 23.44 -25.94 -14.03
CA ASN A 672 22.63 -25.88 -12.80
C ASN A 672 22.72 -24.48 -12.16
N GLY A 673 23.92 -23.89 -12.12
CA GLY A 673 24.12 -22.52 -11.64
C GLY A 673 23.39 -21.48 -12.49
N LEU A 674 23.43 -21.59 -13.83
CA LEU A 674 22.72 -20.67 -14.74
C LEU A 674 21.20 -20.70 -14.52
N VAL A 675 20.62 -21.89 -14.37
CA VAL A 675 19.18 -22.05 -14.12
C VAL A 675 18.77 -21.48 -12.75
N ALA A 676 19.62 -21.65 -11.73
CA ALA A 676 19.40 -21.01 -10.43
C ALA A 676 19.54 -19.48 -10.47
N LEU A 677 20.46 -18.92 -11.27
CA LEU A 677 20.64 -17.47 -11.44
C LEU A 677 19.41 -16.75 -12.00
N VAL A 678 18.54 -17.49 -12.70
CA VAL A 678 17.25 -16.99 -13.21
C VAL A 678 16.06 -17.44 -12.36
N GLY A 679 16.30 -17.88 -11.13
CA GLY A 679 15.25 -18.08 -10.14
C GLY A 679 14.46 -19.38 -10.28
N SER A 680 15.08 -20.47 -10.75
CA SER A 680 14.42 -21.78 -10.74
C SER A 680 13.92 -22.18 -9.34
N GLU A 681 14.69 -21.86 -8.30
CA GLU A 681 14.38 -22.24 -6.92
C GLU A 681 13.44 -21.25 -6.19
N ALA A 682 12.95 -20.20 -6.87
CA ALA A 682 12.17 -19.15 -6.22
C ALA A 682 10.88 -19.66 -5.55
N SER A 683 10.23 -20.66 -6.14
CA SER A 683 9.03 -21.30 -5.56
C SER A 683 9.30 -22.08 -4.28
N MET A 684 10.55 -22.51 -4.05
CA MET A 684 10.95 -23.28 -2.87
C MET A 684 11.23 -22.38 -1.64
N ILE A 685 11.46 -21.10 -1.87
CA ILE A 685 11.95 -20.13 -0.86
C ILE A 685 10.88 -19.04 -0.58
N GLN A 686 9.67 -19.18 -1.16
CA GLN A 686 8.55 -18.24 -1.08
C GLN A 686 8.97 -16.77 -1.35
N LEU A 687 9.90 -16.59 -2.30
CA LEU A 687 10.42 -15.28 -2.61
C LEU A 687 9.32 -14.45 -3.29
N LYS A 688 8.89 -13.35 -2.67
CA LYS A 688 7.84 -12.49 -3.23
C LYS A 688 8.29 -11.93 -4.58
N SER A 689 7.66 -12.43 -5.65
CA SER A 689 7.90 -12.16 -7.07
C SER A 689 7.44 -10.75 -7.50
N GLU A 690 7.64 -9.73 -6.68
CA GLU A 690 7.30 -8.35 -7.04
C GLU A 690 8.39 -7.69 -7.89
N ALA A 691 9.65 -8.18 -7.84
CA ALA A 691 10.79 -7.60 -8.55
C ALA A 691 11.26 -8.37 -9.82
N ILE A 692 10.56 -9.44 -10.24
CA ILE A 692 10.96 -10.35 -11.35
C ILE A 692 10.62 -9.77 -12.75
N GLN A 693 10.06 -8.56 -12.83
CA GLN A 693 9.54 -7.98 -14.09
C GLN A 693 10.52 -7.05 -14.82
N SER A 694 11.79 -7.00 -14.42
CA SER A 694 12.78 -6.19 -15.16
C SER A 694 13.04 -6.78 -16.55
N SER A 695 13.10 -5.92 -17.55
CA SER A 695 13.42 -6.30 -18.94
C SER A 695 14.77 -7.03 -19.04
N GLN A 696 15.72 -6.67 -18.17
CA GLN A 696 17.03 -7.32 -18.07
C GLN A 696 16.92 -8.77 -17.61
N PHE A 697 16.11 -9.07 -16.59
CA PHE A 697 15.90 -10.44 -16.12
C PHE A 697 15.28 -11.34 -17.21
N GLN A 698 14.27 -10.83 -17.92
CA GLN A 698 13.63 -11.56 -19.02
C GLN A 698 14.60 -11.84 -20.19
N ASN A 699 15.53 -10.93 -20.47
CA ASN A 699 16.58 -11.16 -21.46
C ASN A 699 17.52 -12.30 -21.03
N LYS A 700 17.98 -12.30 -19.76
CA LYS A 700 18.80 -13.39 -19.19
C LYS A 700 18.07 -14.74 -19.27
N LEU A 701 16.79 -14.76 -18.91
CA LEU A 701 15.94 -15.96 -18.97
C LEU A 701 15.83 -16.50 -20.40
N ASN A 702 15.52 -15.63 -21.37
CA ASN A 702 15.39 -16.02 -22.78
C ASN A 702 16.70 -16.56 -23.36
N GLU A 703 17.84 -16.00 -22.98
CA GLU A 703 19.16 -16.45 -23.40
C GLU A 703 19.48 -17.86 -22.85
N ILE A 704 19.19 -18.10 -21.56
CA ILE A 704 19.39 -19.42 -20.94
C ILE A 704 18.45 -20.46 -21.55
N ILE A 705 17.18 -20.13 -21.82
CA ILE A 705 16.26 -21.06 -22.50
C ILE A 705 16.78 -21.45 -23.88
N ARG A 706 17.26 -20.50 -24.68
CA ARG A 706 17.83 -20.78 -26.00
C ARG A 706 19.05 -21.71 -25.89
N THR A 707 19.91 -21.48 -24.91
CA THR A 707 21.10 -22.29 -24.66
C THR A 707 20.73 -23.72 -24.25
N LEU A 708 19.79 -23.89 -23.33
CA LEU A 708 19.29 -25.21 -22.94
C LEU A 708 18.65 -25.95 -24.13
N THR A 709 17.86 -25.23 -24.94
CA THR A 709 17.24 -25.78 -26.16
C THR A 709 18.29 -26.28 -27.16
N GLN A 710 19.38 -25.54 -27.33
CA GLN A 710 20.52 -25.94 -28.17
C GLN A 710 21.22 -27.19 -27.61
N ILE A 711 21.47 -27.26 -26.30
CA ILE A 711 22.09 -28.43 -25.66
C ILE A 711 21.23 -29.68 -25.84
N VAL A 712 19.93 -29.58 -25.55
CA VAL A 712 18.98 -30.71 -25.71
C VAL A 712 18.98 -31.22 -27.15
N SER A 713 19.06 -30.32 -28.13
CA SER A 713 18.98 -30.68 -29.56
C SER A 713 20.29 -31.25 -30.12
N PHE A 714 21.45 -30.71 -29.73
CA PHE A 714 22.71 -30.91 -30.47
C PHE A 714 23.89 -31.43 -29.64
N SER A 715 23.80 -31.51 -28.32
CA SER A 715 24.93 -31.99 -27.50
C SER A 715 25.22 -33.46 -27.75
N GLY A 716 26.50 -33.81 -27.96
CA GLY A 716 26.95 -35.21 -28.08
C GLY A 716 27.00 -35.98 -26.75
N VAL A 717 26.77 -35.31 -25.61
CA VAL A 717 26.85 -35.91 -24.27
C VAL A 717 25.44 -36.11 -23.70
N ILE A 718 25.01 -37.37 -23.59
CA ILE A 718 23.66 -37.75 -23.12
C ILE A 718 23.37 -37.23 -21.71
N GLY A 719 24.33 -37.34 -20.78
CA GLY A 719 24.13 -36.86 -19.40
C GLY A 719 23.82 -35.35 -19.32
N LEU A 720 24.45 -34.55 -20.18
CA LEU A 720 24.21 -33.11 -20.29
C LEU A 720 22.85 -32.81 -20.94
N GLN A 721 22.45 -33.57 -21.97
CA GLN A 721 21.14 -33.44 -22.60
C GLN A 721 20.00 -33.77 -21.64
N THR A 722 20.11 -34.87 -20.90
CA THR A 722 19.12 -35.31 -19.90
C THR A 722 18.96 -34.26 -18.79
N ASN A 723 20.06 -33.69 -18.30
CA ASN A 723 20.01 -32.65 -17.26
C ASN A 723 19.44 -31.33 -17.80
N ALA A 724 19.83 -30.92 -19.02
CA ALA A 724 19.30 -29.72 -19.67
C ALA A 724 17.78 -29.83 -19.95
N ALA A 725 17.30 -31.01 -20.36
CA ALA A 725 15.88 -31.28 -20.59
C ALA A 725 15.04 -31.11 -19.30
N TRP A 726 15.54 -31.66 -18.20
CA TRP A 726 14.94 -31.48 -16.87
C TRP A 726 14.92 -30.01 -16.44
N LEU A 727 16.07 -29.34 -16.48
CA LEU A 727 16.21 -27.95 -16.04
C LEU A 727 15.39 -26.98 -16.89
N LEU A 728 15.25 -27.24 -18.19
CA LEU A 728 14.38 -26.47 -19.08
C LEU A 728 12.90 -26.59 -18.67
N GLY A 729 12.45 -27.80 -18.33
CA GLY A 729 11.12 -28.01 -17.75
C GLY A 729 10.95 -27.28 -16.41
N HIS A 730 11.99 -27.31 -15.56
CA HIS A 730 11.94 -26.73 -14.21
C HIS A 730 11.81 -25.21 -14.28
N LEU A 731 12.60 -24.58 -15.15
CA LEU A 731 12.61 -23.15 -15.40
C LEU A 731 11.26 -22.67 -15.98
N HIS A 732 10.63 -23.46 -16.86
CA HIS A 732 9.28 -23.18 -17.34
C HIS A 732 8.24 -23.24 -16.20
N GLN A 733 8.30 -24.26 -15.35
CA GLN A 733 7.38 -24.40 -14.21
C GLN A 733 7.56 -23.26 -13.18
N SER A 734 8.80 -22.87 -12.85
CA SER A 734 9.07 -21.73 -11.96
C SER A 734 8.51 -20.42 -12.53
N SER A 735 8.66 -20.20 -13.84
CA SER A 735 8.15 -19.00 -14.54
C SER A 735 6.61 -18.89 -14.55
N LEU A 736 5.91 -20.04 -14.53
CA LEU A 736 4.44 -20.11 -14.42
C LEU A 736 3.94 -19.99 -12.98
N SER A 737 4.70 -20.53 -12.02
CA SER A 737 4.33 -20.52 -10.61
C SER A 737 4.41 -19.10 -10.01
N SER A 738 5.38 -18.29 -10.46
CA SER A 738 5.49 -16.87 -10.12
C SER A 738 4.33 -16.02 -10.67
N THR A 739 3.68 -16.45 -11.75
CA THR A 739 2.54 -15.75 -12.36
C THR A 739 1.17 -16.14 -11.78
N GLN A 740 1.07 -17.24 -11.02
CA GLN A 740 -0.20 -17.67 -10.40
C GLN A 740 -0.51 -16.97 -9.07
N ASN A 741 0.50 -16.43 -8.39
CA ASN A 741 0.32 -15.54 -7.23
C ASN A 741 0.04 -14.08 -7.66
N ARG A 742 -0.74 -13.90 -8.73
CA ARG A 742 -1.28 -12.57 -9.07
C ARG A 742 -2.28 -12.19 -7.99
N THR A 743 -1.87 -11.32 -7.08
CA THR A 743 -2.81 -10.39 -6.46
C THR A 743 -3.61 -9.72 -7.57
N SER A 744 -4.90 -9.45 -7.35
CA SER A 744 -5.77 -8.77 -8.33
C SER A 744 -5.18 -7.47 -8.87
N VAL A 745 -4.21 -6.90 -8.15
CA VAL A 745 -3.43 -5.69 -8.45
C VAL A 745 -2.00 -6.06 -8.90
N PRO A 746 -1.49 -5.53 -10.04
CA PRO A 746 -0.14 -5.79 -10.56
C PRO A 746 0.96 -5.07 -9.76
N PRO A 747 2.22 -5.55 -9.75
CA PRO A 747 3.29 -5.04 -8.88
C PRO A 747 3.84 -3.65 -9.28
N ASP A 748 3.83 -3.33 -10.56
CA ASP A 748 4.33 -2.08 -11.13
C ASP A 748 3.52 -1.71 -12.39
N PHE A 749 3.89 -0.62 -13.06
CA PHE A 749 3.29 -0.20 -14.33
C PHE A 749 3.92 -0.87 -15.57
N SER A 750 4.58 -2.03 -15.44
CA SER A 750 5.22 -2.73 -16.57
C SER A 750 4.23 -3.14 -17.67
N TYR A 751 2.93 -3.22 -17.36
CA TYR A 751 1.86 -3.48 -18.32
C TYR A 751 1.55 -2.27 -19.22
N LEU A 752 2.06 -1.08 -18.90
CA LEU A 752 2.02 0.07 -19.81
C LEU A 752 3.03 -0.13 -20.96
N PRO A 753 2.75 0.40 -22.16
CA PRO A 753 3.66 0.27 -23.29
C PRO A 753 5.03 0.91 -23.02
N GLU A 754 6.08 0.47 -23.72
CA GLU A 754 7.48 0.91 -23.48
C GLU A 754 7.72 2.42 -23.70
N ASN A 755 6.79 3.11 -24.35
CA ASN A 755 6.78 4.56 -24.55
C ASN A 755 6.12 5.34 -23.38
N SER A 756 5.62 4.65 -22.36
CA SER A 756 5.05 5.26 -21.15
C SER A 756 6.12 5.93 -20.29
N PHE A 757 5.93 7.22 -19.98
CA PHE A 757 6.78 7.93 -19.04
C PHE A 757 6.53 7.45 -17.61
N ILE A 758 5.26 7.20 -17.24
CA ILE A 758 4.88 6.68 -15.92
C ILE A 758 5.61 5.37 -15.63
N ARG A 759 5.66 4.45 -16.60
CA ARG A 759 6.44 3.20 -16.49
C ARG A 759 7.92 3.48 -16.25
N ALA A 760 8.55 4.31 -17.07
CA ALA A 760 9.98 4.59 -16.95
C ALA A 760 10.36 5.27 -15.63
N ALA A 761 9.53 6.20 -15.14
CA ALA A 761 9.74 6.89 -13.88
C ALA A 761 9.62 5.95 -12.67
N ILE A 762 8.66 5.01 -12.72
CA ILE A 762 8.46 4.01 -11.68
C ILE A 762 9.56 2.93 -11.72
N ASP A 763 9.99 2.50 -12.90
CA ASP A 763 11.15 1.62 -13.08
C ASP A 763 12.43 2.26 -12.50
N PHE A 764 12.63 3.56 -12.75
CA PHE A 764 13.75 4.33 -12.18
C PHE A 764 13.66 4.44 -10.65
N ALA A 765 12.46 4.65 -10.10
CA ALA A 765 12.24 4.70 -8.66
C ALA A 765 12.50 3.34 -7.98
N ILE A 766 12.06 2.25 -8.60
CA ILE A 766 12.34 0.88 -8.15
C ILE A 766 13.85 0.60 -8.19
N GLU A 767 14.54 1.03 -9.26
CA GLU A 767 15.98 0.91 -9.41
C GLU A 767 16.75 1.73 -8.35
N GLY A 768 16.29 2.94 -8.05
CA GLY A 768 16.74 3.73 -6.90
C GLY A 768 16.63 2.95 -5.60
N GLY A 769 15.48 2.33 -5.36
CA GLY A 769 15.24 1.48 -4.19
C GLY A 769 16.08 0.21 -4.12
N LYS A 770 16.74 -0.21 -5.21
CA LYS A 770 17.68 -1.35 -5.22
C LYS A 770 19.12 -0.93 -5.02
N LYS A 771 19.57 0.11 -5.73
CA LYS A 771 20.97 0.53 -5.72
C LYS A 771 21.32 1.47 -4.57
N GLY A 772 20.33 2.06 -3.91
CA GLY A 772 20.52 2.89 -2.71
C GLY A 772 21.00 4.32 -2.97
N PRO A 773 21.07 5.15 -1.90
CA PRO A 773 21.37 6.57 -2.01
C PRO A 773 22.82 6.88 -2.42
N GLU A 774 23.72 5.91 -2.32
CA GLU A 774 25.13 6.04 -2.72
C GLU A 774 25.31 6.06 -4.24
N SER A 775 24.42 5.39 -4.98
CA SER A 775 24.48 5.28 -6.44
C SER A 775 23.47 6.19 -7.15
N ILE A 776 22.28 6.38 -6.55
CA ILE A 776 21.22 7.25 -7.07
C ILE A 776 20.92 8.31 -6.00
N PRO A 777 21.27 9.58 -6.24
CA PRO A 777 20.97 10.64 -5.29
C PRO A 777 19.46 10.80 -4.99
N PRO A 778 19.06 11.06 -3.72
CA PRO A 778 17.65 11.19 -3.33
C PRO A 778 16.86 12.24 -4.11
N HIS A 779 17.52 13.30 -4.56
CA HIS A 779 16.88 14.39 -5.30
C HIS A 779 16.39 13.95 -6.70
N LEU A 780 17.03 12.96 -7.34
CA LEU A 780 16.60 12.44 -8.64
C LEU A 780 15.35 11.57 -8.51
N VAL A 781 15.28 10.77 -7.45
CA VAL A 781 14.07 9.98 -7.14
C VAL A 781 12.89 10.90 -6.85
N LYS A 782 13.12 12.02 -6.14
CA LYS A 782 12.11 13.05 -5.90
C LYS A 782 11.55 13.61 -7.22
N VAL A 783 12.43 13.98 -8.15
CA VAL A 783 12.04 14.58 -9.43
C VAL A 783 11.22 13.60 -10.29
N ALA A 784 11.47 12.29 -10.17
CA ALA A 784 10.66 11.27 -10.86
C ALA A 784 9.28 11.06 -10.22
N LEU A 785 9.20 11.06 -8.87
CA LEU A 785 7.98 10.72 -8.14
C LEU A 785 7.05 11.91 -7.84
N ALA A 786 7.60 13.11 -7.62
CA ALA A 786 6.81 14.31 -7.28
C ALA A 786 5.79 14.69 -8.38
N PRO A 787 6.11 14.63 -9.67
CA PRO A 787 5.14 14.86 -10.74
C PRO A 787 4.01 13.82 -10.80
N ILE A 788 4.32 12.56 -10.54
CA ILE A 788 3.32 11.46 -10.48
C ILE A 788 2.33 11.73 -9.34
N ALA A 789 2.86 12.14 -8.18
CA ALA A 789 2.09 12.50 -7.02
C ALA A 789 1.15 13.71 -7.29
N LEU A 790 1.70 14.78 -7.87
CA LEU A 790 0.97 16.01 -8.20
C LEU A 790 -0.20 15.74 -9.16
N VAL A 791 0.02 14.93 -10.20
CA VAL A 791 -1.06 14.58 -11.16
C VAL A 791 -2.09 13.63 -10.52
N GLY A 792 -1.68 12.84 -9.53
CA GLY A 792 -2.57 11.95 -8.76
C GLY A 792 -3.67 12.66 -7.98
N GLU A 793 -3.52 13.95 -7.68
CA GLU A 793 -4.59 14.76 -7.09
C GLU A 793 -5.78 14.96 -8.05
N SER A 794 -5.53 14.92 -9.36
CA SER A 794 -6.52 15.19 -10.40
C SER A 794 -6.95 13.95 -11.21
N TYR A 795 -6.12 12.90 -11.26
CA TYR A 795 -6.34 11.71 -12.10
C TYR A 795 -6.13 10.39 -11.32
N GLN A 796 -6.96 9.39 -11.59
CA GLN A 796 -6.81 8.05 -11.02
C GLN A 796 -5.93 7.16 -11.91
N TYR A 797 -4.82 6.66 -11.38
CA TYR A 797 -3.93 5.75 -12.09
C TYR A 797 -4.53 4.34 -12.20
N PRO A 798 -4.17 3.57 -13.25
CA PRO A 798 -4.54 2.16 -13.33
C PRO A 798 -3.95 1.35 -12.17
N PRO A 799 -4.53 0.18 -11.86
CA PRO A 799 -4.22 -0.55 -10.63
C PRO A 799 -2.72 -0.88 -10.56
N VAL A 800 -2.08 -0.59 -9.43
CA VAL A 800 -0.68 -0.94 -9.14
C VAL A 800 -0.51 -1.16 -7.63
N ASN A 801 0.36 -2.09 -7.26
CA ASN A 801 0.73 -2.34 -5.87
C ASN A 801 1.80 -1.32 -5.46
N TRP A 802 1.38 -0.24 -4.83
CA TRP A 802 2.32 0.79 -4.37
C TRP A 802 3.30 0.28 -3.31
N ALA A 803 2.96 -0.78 -2.58
CA ALA A 803 3.89 -1.36 -1.61
C ALA A 803 5.11 -2.00 -2.29
N SER A 804 4.97 -2.61 -3.48
CA SER A 804 6.13 -3.13 -4.23
C SER A 804 7.00 -2.03 -4.80
N VAL A 805 6.42 -0.89 -5.19
CA VAL A 805 7.18 0.26 -5.70
C VAL A 805 7.91 1.00 -4.57
N LEU A 806 7.23 1.23 -3.45
CA LEU A 806 7.74 2.08 -2.36
C LEU A 806 8.54 1.31 -1.31
N SER A 807 8.30 0.01 -1.09
CA SER A 807 9.04 -0.78 -0.10
C SER A 807 10.55 -0.77 -0.34
N PRO A 808 11.08 -0.98 -1.56
CA PRO A 808 12.51 -0.88 -1.84
C PRO A 808 13.11 0.48 -1.45
N LEU A 809 12.41 1.57 -1.78
CA LEU A 809 12.82 2.93 -1.42
C LEU A 809 12.80 3.19 0.09
N MET A 810 11.85 2.61 0.81
CA MET A 810 11.79 2.69 2.27
C MET A 810 12.82 1.79 2.98
N ARG A 811 13.39 0.79 2.30
CA ARG A 811 14.41 -0.12 2.86
C ARG A 811 15.78 0.54 2.97
N LEU A 812 16.12 1.40 2.00
CA LEU A 812 17.40 2.08 1.94
C LEU A 812 17.23 3.50 2.47
N ASN A 813 18.10 3.97 3.35
CA ASN A 813 17.96 5.25 4.06
C ASN A 813 18.18 6.48 3.14
N PHE A 814 17.31 6.69 2.15
CA PHE A 814 17.23 7.91 1.37
C PHE A 814 16.80 9.05 2.33
N GLY A 815 17.78 9.85 2.80
CA GLY A 815 17.54 10.92 3.77
C GLY A 815 16.40 11.88 3.37
N LYS A 816 15.68 12.42 4.38
CA LYS A 816 14.52 13.33 4.23
C LYS A 816 13.43 12.86 3.25
N PHE A 817 13.25 11.56 3.03
CA PHE A 817 12.09 11.02 2.30
C PHE A 817 10.72 11.36 2.93
N ASN A 818 10.72 11.84 4.18
CA ASN A 818 9.53 12.13 4.98
C ASN A 818 8.69 13.32 4.48
N ASP A 819 9.27 14.25 3.69
CA ASP A 819 8.51 15.38 3.12
C ASP A 819 7.89 15.02 1.75
N PHE A 820 8.35 13.93 1.10
CA PHE A 820 8.00 13.56 -0.28
C PHE A 820 6.77 12.65 -0.41
N MET A 821 6.30 12.01 0.68
CA MET A 821 5.12 11.13 0.66
C MET A 821 3.79 11.85 0.82
N SER A 822 3.78 13.12 1.23
CA SER A 822 2.57 13.93 1.41
C SER A 822 1.58 13.79 0.22
N PRO A 823 1.99 13.95 -1.05
CA PRO A 823 1.04 13.81 -2.16
C PRO A 823 0.81 12.37 -2.65
N LEU A 824 1.69 11.39 -2.34
CA LEU A 824 1.57 9.98 -2.77
C LEU A 824 0.64 9.13 -1.89
N ASP A 825 0.34 9.58 -0.67
CA ASP A 825 -0.57 8.89 0.27
C ASP A 825 -2.06 8.99 -0.12
N HIS A 826 -2.39 9.67 -1.22
CA HIS A 826 -3.71 9.61 -1.88
C HIS A 826 -4.03 8.21 -2.45
N PHE A 827 -3.04 7.33 -2.59
CA PHE A 827 -3.21 6.01 -3.20
C PHE A 827 -3.51 4.89 -2.20
N HIS A 828 -4.81 4.67 -1.98
CA HIS A 828 -5.43 3.48 -1.38
C HIS A 828 -4.92 3.02 0.00
N VAL A 829 -5.77 3.30 1.00
CA VAL A 829 -5.70 2.86 2.41
C VAL A 829 -5.66 1.33 2.61
N THR A 830 -5.85 0.52 1.56
CA THR A 830 -5.79 -0.95 1.68
C THR A 830 -4.38 -1.50 1.88
N CYS A 831 -3.32 -0.73 1.63
CA CYS A 831 -1.96 -1.26 1.62
C CYS A 831 -1.14 -1.10 2.92
N VAL A 832 -1.60 -0.37 3.94
CA VAL A 832 -0.66 -0.03 5.03
C VAL A 832 -1.21 -0.08 6.45
N GLN A 833 -1.48 -1.29 6.93
CA GLN A 833 -1.89 -1.53 8.32
C GLN A 833 -0.72 -1.66 9.31
N LYS A 834 0.55 -1.82 8.85
CA LYS A 834 1.69 -2.07 9.77
C LYS A 834 2.94 -1.18 9.60
N ILE A 835 3.17 -0.54 8.46
CA ILE A 835 4.45 0.17 8.19
C ILE A 835 4.33 1.71 8.33
N ILE A 836 3.26 2.33 7.81
CA ILE A 836 2.99 3.78 7.89
C ILE A 836 2.67 4.22 9.33
N LEU A 837 2.06 3.35 10.14
CA LEU A 837 1.75 3.63 11.54
C LEU A 837 2.99 3.73 12.44
N SER A 838 4.22 3.49 11.98
CA SER A 838 5.40 3.63 12.86
C SER A 838 5.85 5.08 13.12
N ARG A 839 5.43 6.07 12.32
CA ARG A 839 5.96 7.45 12.38
C ARG A 839 4.88 8.52 12.61
N MET A 840 5.13 9.43 13.56
CA MET A 840 4.18 10.47 14.02
C MET A 840 3.73 11.46 12.93
N LYS A 841 4.63 11.88 12.03
CA LYS A 841 4.32 12.86 10.98
C LYS A 841 3.33 12.33 9.94
N THR A 842 3.47 11.06 9.54
CA THR A 842 2.58 10.42 8.57
C THR A 842 1.19 10.19 9.14
N ARG A 843 1.09 9.85 10.43
CA ARG A 843 -0.20 9.79 11.15
C ARG A 843 -0.93 11.15 11.12
N LYS A 844 -0.19 12.24 11.39
CA LYS A 844 -0.75 13.60 11.36
C LYS A 844 -1.37 13.92 10.00
N TYR A 845 -0.63 13.67 8.92
CA TYR A 845 -1.09 13.93 7.55
C TYR A 845 -2.30 13.08 7.18
N LEU A 846 -2.28 11.78 7.49
CA LEU A 846 -3.38 10.85 7.24
C LEU A 846 -4.69 11.30 7.90
N PHE A 847 -4.60 11.77 9.15
CA PHE A 847 -5.76 12.29 9.87
C PHE A 847 -6.27 13.59 9.26
N THR A 848 -5.40 14.55 8.95
CA THR A 848 -5.81 15.83 8.36
C THR A 848 -6.39 15.69 6.95
N THR A 849 -6.03 14.63 6.21
CA THR A 849 -6.47 14.40 4.82
C THR A 849 -7.67 13.44 4.70
N LEU A 850 -8.31 13.08 5.81
CA LEU A 850 -9.54 12.28 5.84
C LEU A 850 -10.58 12.64 4.75
N PRO A 851 -10.88 13.94 4.49
CA PRO A 851 -11.88 14.32 3.48
C PRO A 851 -11.51 13.87 2.05
N LEU A 852 -10.22 13.73 1.74
CA LEU A 852 -9.74 13.48 0.38
C LEU A 852 -9.88 12.01 -0.01
N TRP A 853 -9.63 11.10 0.94
CA TRP A 853 -9.55 9.67 0.67
C TRP A 853 -10.77 8.87 1.13
N MET A 854 -11.59 9.37 2.07
CA MET A 854 -12.73 8.61 2.64
C MET A 854 -13.72 8.10 1.58
N LYS A 855 -13.87 8.82 0.46
CA LYS A 855 -14.77 8.47 -0.66
C LYS A 855 -14.32 7.26 -1.47
N HIS A 856 -13.09 6.80 -1.28
CA HIS A 856 -12.45 5.73 -2.06
C HIS A 856 -12.27 4.43 -1.26
N VAL A 857 -12.74 4.38 -0.02
CA VAL A 857 -12.52 3.26 0.90
C VAL A 857 -13.83 2.50 1.13
N ALA A 858 -13.73 1.17 1.16
CA ALA A 858 -14.87 0.31 1.46
C ALA A 858 -15.37 0.53 2.90
N GLU A 859 -16.67 0.30 3.11
CA GLU A 859 -17.37 0.59 4.35
C GLU A 859 -16.74 -0.12 5.57
N ASP A 860 -16.45 -1.42 5.45
CA ASP A 860 -15.80 -2.24 6.49
C ASP A 860 -14.45 -1.68 6.97
N LYS A 861 -13.66 -1.13 6.04
CA LYS A 861 -12.34 -0.56 6.32
C LYS A 861 -12.44 0.81 6.96
N LEU A 862 -13.40 1.64 6.54
CA LEU A 862 -13.61 2.95 7.11
C LEU A 862 -14.12 2.86 8.56
N GLN A 863 -15.03 1.91 8.84
CA GLN A 863 -15.47 1.63 10.21
C GLN A 863 -14.31 1.20 11.11
N THR A 864 -13.52 0.22 10.66
CA THR A 864 -12.34 -0.24 11.40
C THR A 864 -11.37 0.91 11.66
N PHE A 865 -11.16 1.78 10.67
CA PHE A 865 -10.29 2.94 10.82
C PHE A 865 -10.80 3.92 11.88
N THR A 866 -12.10 4.17 11.88
CA THR A 866 -12.75 5.12 12.78
C THR A 866 -12.76 4.62 14.22
N GLU A 867 -13.11 3.36 14.43
CA GLU A 867 -13.14 2.76 15.77
C GLU A 867 -11.73 2.57 16.34
N VAL A 868 -10.79 2.01 15.56
CA VAL A 868 -9.46 1.65 16.05
C VAL A 868 -8.48 2.81 16.04
N PHE A 869 -8.50 3.69 15.03
CA PHE A 869 -7.47 4.72 14.89
C PHE A 869 -7.94 6.14 15.21
N LEU A 870 -9.22 6.48 15.08
CA LEU A 870 -9.70 7.81 15.47
C LEU A 870 -10.06 7.82 16.97
N VAL A 871 -10.98 6.95 17.40
CA VAL A 871 -11.55 6.98 18.77
C VAL A 871 -10.56 6.50 19.84
N GLN A 872 -9.77 5.45 19.57
CA GLN A 872 -8.86 4.86 20.57
C GLN A 872 -7.84 5.86 21.16
N HIS A 873 -7.47 6.90 20.41
CA HIS A 873 -6.54 7.94 20.91
C HIS A 873 -7.11 8.76 22.07
N PHE A 874 -8.43 8.73 22.28
CA PHE A 874 -9.15 9.46 23.32
C PHE A 874 -9.57 8.57 24.51
N GLU A 875 -9.34 7.24 24.49
CA GLU A 875 -9.84 6.30 25.53
C GLU A 875 -9.16 6.43 26.90
N THR A 876 -8.01 7.10 27.02
CA THR A 876 -7.38 7.33 28.33
C THR A 876 -8.11 8.44 29.09
N LYS A 877 -9.08 8.04 29.92
CA LYS A 877 -9.98 8.82 30.79
C LYS A 877 -9.38 9.97 31.64
N LYS A 878 -8.09 10.28 31.56
CA LYS A 878 -7.48 11.38 32.31
C LYS A 878 -6.78 12.41 31.44
N HIS A 879 -6.03 12.02 30.38
CA HIS A 879 -5.46 12.96 29.40
C HIS A 879 -5.18 12.26 28.06
N PRO A 880 -5.35 12.95 26.92
CA PRO A 880 -4.94 12.41 25.63
C PRO A 880 -3.40 12.23 25.59
N LYS A 881 -2.93 11.04 25.20
CA LYS A 881 -1.49 10.70 25.18
C LYS A 881 -0.66 11.61 24.25
N ASN A 882 -1.29 12.26 23.27
CA ASN A 882 -0.67 13.18 22.31
C ASN A 882 -1.68 14.26 21.85
N PRO A 883 -1.66 15.47 22.42
CA PRO A 883 -2.64 16.52 22.10
C PRO A 883 -2.57 16.98 20.63
N GLU A 884 -1.38 17.03 20.03
CA GLU A 884 -1.22 17.41 18.61
C GLU A 884 -1.89 16.44 17.63
N LEU A 885 -1.86 15.14 17.92
CA LEU A 885 -2.54 14.14 17.09
C LEU A 885 -4.05 14.21 17.26
N CYS A 886 -4.52 14.40 18.49
CA CYS A 886 -5.96 14.56 18.79
C CYS A 886 -6.53 15.79 18.06
N GLN A 887 -5.79 16.90 18.04
CA GLN A 887 -6.15 18.08 17.26
C GLN A 887 -6.23 17.77 15.76
N SER A 888 -5.26 17.02 15.23
CA SER A 888 -5.20 16.68 13.80
C SER A 888 -6.34 15.74 13.38
N ILE A 889 -6.74 14.83 14.27
CA ILE A 889 -7.91 13.96 14.13
C ILE A 889 -9.19 14.80 14.03
N LEU A 890 -9.40 15.70 14.99
CA LEU A 890 -10.61 16.53 15.04
C LEU A 890 -10.68 17.51 13.85
N GLN A 891 -9.55 18.08 13.41
CA GLN A 891 -9.48 18.91 12.21
C GLN A 891 -9.87 18.12 10.95
N GLY A 892 -9.34 16.91 10.78
CA GLY A 892 -9.69 16.04 9.66
C GLY A 892 -11.17 15.64 9.67
N LEU A 893 -11.71 15.32 10.85
CA LEU A 893 -13.13 14.97 11.05
C LEU A 893 -14.05 16.16 10.72
N SER A 894 -13.74 17.34 11.26
CA SER A 894 -14.45 18.60 10.99
C SER A 894 -14.48 18.96 9.51
N GLN A 895 -13.36 18.79 8.80
CA GLN A 895 -13.31 19.00 7.35
C GLN A 895 -14.07 17.94 6.56
N ALA A 896 -14.10 16.70 7.04
CA ALA A 896 -14.78 15.59 6.36
C ALA A 896 -16.30 15.76 6.43
N MET A 897 -16.81 16.21 7.58
CA MET A 897 -18.24 16.49 7.78
C MET A 897 -18.73 17.71 6.98
N LYS A 898 -17.84 18.64 6.62
CA LYS A 898 -18.15 19.80 5.76
C LYS A 898 -18.28 19.49 4.28
N LEU A 899 -17.96 18.27 3.85
CA LEU A 899 -18.05 17.91 2.45
C LEU A 899 -19.51 17.94 1.99
N PRO A 900 -19.80 18.51 0.79
CA PRO A 900 -21.15 18.46 0.25
C PRO A 900 -21.49 17.01 -0.15
N SER A 901 -22.63 16.50 0.33
CA SER A 901 -23.23 15.19 -0.04
C SER A 901 -22.36 13.94 0.20
N PRO A 902 -21.88 13.68 1.44
CA PRO A 902 -21.26 12.38 1.76
C PRO A 902 -22.30 11.26 1.66
N ALA A 903 -21.85 10.04 1.30
CA ALA A 903 -22.72 8.87 1.33
C ALA A 903 -23.30 8.66 2.74
N GLN A 904 -24.58 8.27 2.85
CA GLN A 904 -25.29 8.17 4.15
C GLN A 904 -24.54 7.32 5.18
N TYR A 905 -23.91 6.23 4.74
CA TYR A 905 -23.08 5.39 5.60
C TYR A 905 -21.87 6.15 6.18
N CYS A 906 -21.14 6.87 5.34
CA CYS A 906 -19.99 7.68 5.77
C CYS A 906 -20.42 8.77 6.74
N TRP A 907 -21.56 9.41 6.48
CA TRP A 907 -22.14 10.41 7.39
C TRP A 907 -22.43 9.82 8.77
N ASN A 908 -23.12 8.67 8.83
CA ASN A 908 -23.45 8.00 10.09
C ASN A 908 -22.19 7.64 10.90
N LEU A 909 -21.14 7.13 10.24
CA LEU A 909 -19.86 6.82 10.90
C LEU A 909 -19.18 8.08 11.47
N LEU A 910 -19.11 9.16 10.69
CA LEU A 910 -18.49 10.41 11.14
C LEU A 910 -19.25 10.99 12.32
N CYS A 911 -20.59 10.94 12.29
CA CYS A 911 -21.43 11.37 13.40
C CYS A 911 -21.20 10.55 14.67
N GLN A 912 -21.15 9.22 14.55
CA GLN A 912 -20.85 8.33 15.68
C GLN A 912 -19.43 8.56 16.24
N ALA A 913 -18.46 8.87 15.39
CA ALA A 913 -17.10 9.17 15.81
C ALA A 913 -17.05 10.49 16.59
N ALA A 914 -17.70 11.54 16.09
CA ALA A 914 -17.78 12.83 16.75
C ALA A 914 -18.48 12.73 18.12
N GLU A 915 -19.56 11.95 18.21
CA GLU A 915 -20.26 11.66 19.46
C GLU A 915 -19.37 10.93 20.46
N LYS A 916 -18.73 9.82 20.07
CA LYS A 916 -17.82 9.06 20.95
C LYS A 916 -16.64 9.90 21.42
N ILE A 917 -16.04 10.70 20.52
CA ILE A 917 -14.94 11.60 20.89
C ILE A 917 -15.44 12.67 21.86
N PHE A 918 -16.62 13.25 21.61
CA PHE A 918 -17.23 14.17 22.57
C PHE A 918 -17.39 13.49 23.93
N GLU A 919 -17.96 12.29 24.05
CA GLU A 919 -18.08 11.59 25.34
C GLU A 919 -16.74 11.39 26.06
N LEU A 920 -15.67 11.09 25.32
CA LEU A 920 -14.34 10.79 25.85
C LEU A 920 -13.52 12.03 26.25
N LEU A 921 -13.87 13.24 25.79
CA LEU A 921 -13.16 14.47 26.19
C LEU A 921 -13.30 14.75 27.70
N PRO A 922 -12.28 15.35 28.33
CA PRO A 922 -12.33 15.74 29.75
C PRO A 922 -13.56 16.60 30.08
N GLU A 923 -14.12 16.40 31.28
CA GLU A 923 -15.29 17.14 31.76
C GLU A 923 -14.95 18.60 32.14
N GLU A 924 -13.75 18.84 32.65
CA GLU A 924 -13.19 20.16 32.98
C GLU A 924 -12.28 20.65 31.84
N ILE A 925 -12.41 21.93 31.45
CA ILE A 925 -11.70 22.48 30.28
C ILE A 925 -10.41 23.16 30.75
N GLN A 926 -9.26 22.71 30.23
CA GLN A 926 -7.98 23.42 30.40
C GLN A 926 -7.76 24.42 29.27
N ARG A 927 -7.04 25.52 29.55
CA ARG A 927 -6.71 26.55 28.55
C ARG A 927 -5.94 26.00 27.34
N SER A 928 -5.09 24.99 27.52
CA SER A 928 -4.37 24.32 26.43
C SER A 928 -5.28 23.54 25.49
N ASP A 929 -6.45 23.12 25.99
CA ASP A 929 -7.30 22.10 25.37
C ASP A 929 -8.53 22.70 24.67
N VAL A 930 -8.79 24.00 24.84
CA VAL A 930 -9.91 24.76 24.26
C VAL A 930 -10.04 24.51 22.74
N GLU A 931 -8.92 24.39 22.03
CA GLU A 931 -8.90 24.15 20.58
C GLU A 931 -9.56 22.81 20.21
N MET A 932 -9.43 21.77 21.05
CA MET A 932 -10.09 20.47 20.82
C MET A 932 -11.61 20.61 20.94
N TYR A 933 -12.10 21.34 21.95
CA TYR A 933 -13.54 21.60 22.11
C TYR A 933 -14.10 22.45 20.97
N ILE A 934 -13.33 23.41 20.46
CA ILE A 934 -13.69 24.20 19.27
C ILE A 934 -13.83 23.29 18.04
N GLU A 935 -12.89 22.40 17.78
CA GLU A 935 -12.96 21.51 16.62
C GLU A 935 -14.10 20.49 16.72
N VAL A 936 -14.40 20.00 17.93
CA VAL A 936 -15.56 19.13 18.17
C VAL A 936 -16.86 19.91 17.96
N ALA A 937 -16.95 21.15 18.44
CA ALA A 937 -18.11 22.00 18.19
C ALA A 937 -18.32 22.26 16.70
N LYS A 938 -17.25 22.42 15.91
CA LYS A 938 -17.33 22.50 14.44
C LYS A 938 -17.88 21.21 13.82
N CYS A 939 -17.50 20.03 14.32
CA CYS A 939 -18.09 18.76 13.87
C CYS A 939 -19.60 18.71 14.15
N LEU A 940 -20.00 19.04 15.39
CA LEU A 940 -21.41 19.06 15.79
C LEU A 940 -22.23 20.12 15.02
N SER A 941 -21.59 21.21 14.58
CA SER A 941 -22.29 22.26 13.82
C SER A 941 -22.84 21.79 12.47
N GLU A 942 -22.27 20.72 11.90
CA GLU A 942 -22.75 20.14 10.63
C GLU A 942 -23.92 19.15 10.83
N MET A 943 -24.22 18.74 12.07
CA MET A 943 -25.31 17.81 12.41
C MET A 943 -26.67 18.52 12.49
N ALA A 944 -27.76 17.73 12.53
CA ALA A 944 -29.11 18.28 12.75
C ALA A 944 -29.31 18.72 14.21
N ASP A 945 -30.19 19.70 14.45
CA ASP A 945 -30.42 20.27 15.80
C ASP A 945 -30.82 19.20 16.82
N ALA A 946 -31.66 18.23 16.42
CA ALA A 946 -32.06 17.11 17.27
C ALA A 946 -30.88 16.21 17.68
N GLU A 947 -29.86 16.06 16.82
CA GLU A 947 -28.65 15.29 17.12
C GLU A 947 -27.73 16.06 18.06
N VAL A 948 -27.55 17.37 17.82
CA VAL A 948 -26.78 18.26 18.70
C VAL A 948 -27.38 18.27 20.11
N ASP A 949 -28.70 18.40 20.23
CA ASP A 949 -29.39 18.39 21.52
C ASP A 949 -29.35 17.03 22.21
N ARG A 950 -29.28 15.92 21.45
CA ARG A 950 -29.10 14.57 22.00
C ARG A 950 -27.69 14.36 22.55
N ILE A 951 -26.67 14.86 21.85
CA ILE A 951 -25.25 14.70 22.24
C ILE A 951 -24.89 15.67 23.39
N ALA A 952 -25.30 16.94 23.29
CA ALA A 952 -25.02 17.99 24.26
C ALA A 952 -26.08 18.05 25.38
N GLN A 953 -26.45 16.91 25.95
CA GLN A 953 -27.33 16.83 27.11
C GLN A 953 -26.55 17.04 28.42
N PHE A 954 -27.13 17.82 29.31
CA PHE A 954 -26.53 18.08 30.61
C PHE A 954 -26.63 16.86 31.53
N SER A 955 -25.48 16.41 32.02
CA SER A 955 -25.35 15.42 33.11
C SER A 955 -24.77 16.07 34.36
N LYS A 956 -24.78 15.38 35.50
CA LYS A 956 -24.23 15.92 36.77
C LYS A 956 -22.75 16.29 36.68
N ASN A 957 -22.00 15.67 35.77
CA ASN A 957 -20.55 15.84 35.68
C ASN A 957 -20.09 16.59 34.41
N ASN A 958 -20.94 16.71 33.37
CA ASN A 958 -20.57 17.31 32.09
C ASN A 958 -21.04 18.77 31.92
N ILE A 959 -21.17 19.53 33.01
CA ILE A 959 -21.80 20.86 32.99
C ILE A 959 -20.93 21.87 32.23
N GLU A 960 -19.62 21.91 32.52
CA GLU A 960 -18.68 22.88 31.93
C GLU A 960 -18.51 22.67 30.42
N LYS A 961 -18.16 21.44 30.01
CA LYS A 961 -18.00 21.04 28.61
C LYS A 961 -19.28 21.19 27.78
N THR A 962 -20.45 20.81 28.30
CA THR A 962 -21.73 20.99 27.59
C THR A 962 -22.08 22.48 27.44
N THR A 963 -21.85 23.26 28.50
CA THR A 963 -22.02 24.72 28.48
C THR A 963 -21.17 25.33 27.38
N PHE A 964 -19.87 25.00 27.33
CA PHE A 964 -18.96 25.53 26.32
C PHE A 964 -19.43 25.24 24.88
N ILE A 965 -19.83 24.00 24.57
CA ILE A 965 -20.31 23.63 23.23
C ILE A 965 -21.55 24.44 22.86
N LYS A 966 -22.57 24.51 23.72
CA LYS A 966 -23.81 25.25 23.44
C LYS A 966 -23.53 26.75 23.26
N VAL A 967 -22.73 27.33 24.15
CA VAL A 967 -22.33 28.74 24.14
C VAL A 967 -21.52 29.09 22.89
N TYR A 968 -20.60 28.22 22.47
CA TYR A 968 -19.81 28.38 21.25
C TYR A 968 -20.69 28.30 19.99
N LEU A 969 -21.56 27.30 19.88
CA LEU A 969 -22.46 27.13 18.71
C LEU A 969 -23.44 28.31 18.55
N VAL A 970 -23.97 28.84 19.65
CA VAL A 970 -24.78 30.08 19.63
C VAL A 970 -23.92 31.28 19.21
N SER A 971 -22.67 31.36 19.71
CA SER A 971 -21.76 32.47 19.37
C SER A 971 -21.42 32.53 17.87
N GLN A 972 -21.41 31.38 17.18
CA GLN A 972 -21.20 31.27 15.73
C GLN A 972 -22.51 31.41 14.93
N GLY A 973 -23.66 31.56 15.59
CA GLY A 973 -24.96 31.68 14.94
C GLY A 973 -25.61 30.36 14.51
N ARG A 974 -24.98 29.21 14.75
CA ARG A 974 -25.52 27.89 14.36
C ARG A 974 -26.77 27.53 15.15
N LEU A 975 -26.79 27.81 16.46
CA LEU A 975 -27.95 27.64 17.34
C LEU A 975 -28.61 28.99 17.66
N SER A 976 -29.90 28.96 17.96
CA SER A 976 -30.68 30.13 18.40
C SER A 976 -30.26 30.60 19.79
N LEU A 977 -30.33 31.90 20.08
CA LEU A 977 -30.12 32.45 21.42
C LEU A 977 -31.02 31.81 22.48
N LEU A 978 -32.19 31.31 22.08
CA LEU A 978 -33.13 30.60 22.96
C LEU A 978 -32.50 29.35 23.62
N SER A 979 -31.54 28.68 22.96
CA SER A 979 -30.88 27.49 23.54
C SER A 979 -29.99 27.83 24.74
N LEU A 980 -29.65 29.10 24.96
CA LEU A 980 -28.95 29.55 26.17
C LEU A 980 -29.86 29.53 27.40
N ASN A 981 -31.19 29.48 27.24
CA ASN A 981 -32.11 29.39 28.37
C ASN A 981 -31.92 28.10 29.16
N ASP A 982 -31.61 26.98 28.47
CA ASP A 982 -31.28 25.70 29.11
C ASP A 982 -30.00 25.83 29.96
N VAL A 983 -28.98 26.51 29.41
CA VAL A 983 -27.71 26.78 30.10
C VAL A 983 -27.98 27.62 31.34
N ILE A 984 -28.76 28.69 31.23
CA ILE A 984 -29.11 29.58 32.36
C ILE A 984 -29.92 28.81 33.42
N GLY A 985 -30.90 28.01 33.01
CA GLY A 985 -31.73 27.23 33.93
C GLY A 985 -30.92 26.25 34.79
N ILE A 986 -29.85 25.69 34.22
CA ILE A 986 -28.92 24.80 34.93
C ILE A 986 -27.90 25.60 35.74
N ALA A 987 -27.35 26.67 35.18
CA ALA A 987 -26.37 27.54 35.84
C ALA A 987 -26.90 28.13 37.14
N VAL A 988 -28.18 28.51 37.19
CA VAL A 988 -28.85 28.99 38.41
C VAL A 988 -28.73 27.97 39.55
N ARG A 989 -28.67 26.67 39.25
CA ARG A 989 -28.60 25.57 40.22
C ARG A 989 -27.18 25.06 40.48
N CYS A 990 -26.17 25.60 39.80
CA CYS A 990 -24.78 25.15 39.87
C CYS A 990 -23.97 25.95 40.90
N GLN A 991 -22.86 25.35 41.38
CA GLN A 991 -21.89 26.06 42.24
C GLN A 991 -20.91 26.93 41.46
N GLN A 992 -20.65 26.65 40.18
CA GLN A 992 -19.70 27.38 39.33
C GLN A 992 -20.39 28.50 38.52
N LYS A 993 -21.11 29.40 39.20
CA LYS A 993 -21.93 30.44 38.56
C LYS A 993 -21.08 31.43 37.75
N GLU A 994 -19.93 31.84 38.28
CA GLU A 994 -19.07 32.85 37.65
C GLU A 994 -18.43 32.35 36.36
N THR A 995 -17.97 31.10 36.32
CA THR A 995 -17.37 30.48 35.13
C THR A 995 -18.38 30.39 34.00
N ILE A 996 -19.61 29.95 34.29
CA ILE A 996 -20.68 29.86 33.28
C ILE A 996 -21.11 31.26 32.81
N ALA A 997 -21.24 32.22 33.73
CA ALA A 997 -21.56 33.61 33.37
C ALA A 997 -20.47 34.23 32.48
N TRP A 998 -19.20 33.90 32.72
CA TRP A 998 -18.09 34.36 31.89
C TRP A 998 -18.15 33.75 30.48
N MET A 999 -18.41 32.45 30.36
CA MET A 999 -18.61 31.80 29.04
C MET A 999 -19.79 32.41 28.28
N LEU A 1000 -20.91 32.67 28.95
CA LEU A 1000 -22.08 33.35 28.38
C LEU A 1000 -21.74 34.76 27.92
N PHE A 1001 -20.99 35.52 28.73
CA PHE A 1001 -20.55 36.87 28.37
C PHE A 1001 -19.70 36.88 27.10
N HIS A 1002 -18.78 35.92 26.98
CA HIS A 1002 -17.95 35.74 25.79
C HIS A 1002 -18.79 35.39 24.55
N SER A 1003 -19.81 34.52 24.70
CA SER A 1003 -20.75 34.23 23.62
C SER A 1003 -21.62 35.41 23.23
N PHE A 1004 -22.14 36.21 24.18
CA PHE A 1004 -22.90 37.43 23.83
C PHE A 1004 -22.05 38.40 23.03
N TYR A 1005 -20.78 38.57 23.41
CA TYR A 1005 -19.85 39.43 22.67
C TYR A 1005 -19.61 38.90 21.25
N HIS A 1006 -19.38 37.60 21.09
CA HIS A 1006 -19.20 36.97 19.79
C HIS A 1006 -20.46 36.96 18.92
N ALA A 1007 -21.65 36.75 19.50
CA ALA A 1007 -22.93 36.82 18.81
C ALA A 1007 -23.21 38.21 18.21
N ARG A 1008 -22.52 39.25 18.70
CA ARG A 1008 -22.51 40.57 18.07
C ARG A 1008 -21.53 40.67 16.90
N ILE A 1009 -20.35 40.06 17.02
CA ILE A 1009 -19.29 40.10 16.01
C ILE A 1009 -19.68 39.27 14.79
N VAL A 1010 -20.17 38.05 15.02
CA VAL A 1010 -20.57 37.10 13.97
C VAL A 1010 -22.01 37.43 13.57
N SER A 1011 -22.17 38.06 12.41
CA SER A 1011 -23.49 38.38 11.86
C SER A 1011 -24.14 37.12 11.27
N HIS A 1012 -25.14 36.57 11.95
CA HIS A 1012 -25.96 35.44 11.49
C HIS A 1012 -27.45 35.71 11.72
N GLU A 1013 -28.34 35.03 10.99
CA GLU A 1013 -29.81 35.21 11.11
C GLU A 1013 -30.32 34.95 12.53
N ASN A 1014 -29.73 33.97 13.21
CA ASN A 1014 -30.10 33.55 14.57
C ASN A 1014 -29.60 34.50 15.69
N THR A 1015 -28.55 35.29 15.44
CA THR A 1015 -27.94 36.23 16.40
C THR A 1015 -28.11 37.70 16.00
N GLY A 1016 -28.95 37.95 15.00
CA GLY A 1016 -29.27 39.29 14.51
C GLY A 1016 -29.77 40.22 15.62
N VAL A 1017 -29.67 41.53 15.39
CA VAL A 1017 -30.01 42.56 16.39
C VAL A 1017 -31.44 42.39 16.93
N LEU A 1018 -32.40 42.05 16.07
CA LEU A 1018 -33.80 41.78 16.47
C LEU A 1018 -33.92 40.56 17.37
N LYS A 1019 -33.23 39.46 17.05
CA LYS A 1019 -33.24 38.24 17.90
C LYS A 1019 -32.60 38.47 19.25
N ARG A 1020 -31.52 39.25 19.30
CA ARG A 1020 -30.89 39.69 20.56
C ARG A 1020 -31.84 40.55 21.39
N MET A 1021 -32.59 41.44 20.75
CA MET A 1021 -33.60 42.26 21.40
C MET A 1021 -34.75 41.44 21.97
N ASP A 1022 -35.32 40.55 21.17
CA ASP A 1022 -36.41 39.66 21.61
C ASP A 1022 -35.97 38.80 22.81
N TRP A 1023 -34.80 38.17 22.72
CA TRP A 1023 -34.25 37.34 23.78
C TRP A 1023 -33.97 38.13 25.08
N LEU A 1024 -33.45 39.37 24.98
CA LEU A 1024 -33.21 40.20 26.17
C LEU A 1024 -34.51 40.60 26.86
N LEU A 1025 -35.55 40.93 26.09
CA LEU A 1025 -36.88 41.24 26.62
C LEU A 1025 -37.53 40.03 27.29
N GLU A 1026 -37.34 38.83 26.74
CA GLU A 1026 -37.77 37.58 27.38
C GLU A 1026 -37.01 37.34 28.69
N LEU A 1027 -35.70 37.53 28.72
CA LEU A 1027 -34.87 37.41 29.93
C LEU A 1027 -35.34 38.39 31.02
N MET A 1028 -35.62 39.64 30.66
CA MET A 1028 -36.21 40.63 31.58
C MET A 1028 -37.53 40.12 32.17
N GLY A 1029 -38.43 39.59 31.33
CA GLY A 1029 -39.67 38.98 31.78
C GLY A 1029 -39.44 37.79 32.74
N TYR A 1030 -38.48 36.94 32.43
CA TYR A 1030 -38.10 35.80 33.27
C TYR A 1030 -37.57 36.22 34.65
N ILE A 1031 -36.64 37.20 34.69
CA ILE A 1031 -36.09 37.76 35.93
C ILE A 1031 -37.23 38.29 36.82
N ARG A 1032 -38.17 39.03 36.24
CA ARG A 1032 -39.35 39.54 36.96
C ARG A 1032 -40.16 38.40 37.56
N ASN A 1033 -40.47 37.38 36.78
CA ASN A 1033 -41.30 36.26 37.25
C ASN A 1033 -40.61 35.46 38.37
N VAL A 1034 -39.29 35.34 38.34
CA VAL A 1034 -38.49 34.75 39.43
C VAL A 1034 -38.52 35.63 40.66
N ALA A 1035 -38.31 36.95 40.51
CA ALA A 1035 -38.29 37.90 41.63
C ALA A 1035 -39.63 37.96 42.40
N TYR A 1036 -40.76 37.79 41.69
CA TYR A 1036 -42.11 37.74 42.28
C TYR A 1036 -42.58 36.33 42.67
N LYS A 1037 -41.68 35.33 42.69
CA LYS A 1037 -41.98 33.91 43.02
C LYS A 1037 -43.08 33.27 42.16
N SER A 1038 -43.34 33.82 40.97
CA SER A 1038 -44.31 33.26 40.02
C SER A 1038 -43.79 31.99 39.33
N ILE A 1039 -42.47 31.76 39.37
CA ILE A 1039 -41.81 30.53 38.92
C ILE A 1039 -41.10 29.91 40.14
N PRO A 1040 -41.47 28.69 40.58
CA PRO A 1040 -40.85 28.05 41.74
C PRO A 1040 -39.45 27.53 41.38
N ILE A 1041 -38.40 28.03 42.06
CA ILE A 1041 -37.04 27.48 42.00
C ILE A 1041 -36.83 26.62 43.25
N GLN A 1042 -36.70 25.30 43.08
CA GLN A 1042 -36.50 24.37 44.19
C GLN A 1042 -35.06 24.46 44.74
N ASN A 1043 -34.90 24.54 46.07
CA ASN A 1043 -33.64 24.38 46.83
C ASN A 1043 -32.51 25.41 46.58
N LEU A 1044 -32.81 26.70 46.34
CA LEU A 1044 -31.80 27.77 46.30
C LEU A 1044 -32.26 29.04 47.03
N ASP A 1045 -31.29 29.83 47.49
CA ASP A 1045 -31.55 31.20 47.94
C ASP A 1045 -32.05 32.03 46.74
N LEU A 1046 -33.28 32.54 46.87
CA LEU A 1046 -33.93 33.36 45.85
C LEU A 1046 -33.10 34.60 45.52
N LYS A 1047 -32.40 35.15 46.52
CA LYS A 1047 -31.54 36.33 46.37
C LYS A 1047 -30.36 36.04 45.43
N GLU A 1048 -29.63 34.95 45.67
CA GLU A 1048 -28.51 34.54 44.81
C GLU A 1048 -28.96 34.23 43.37
N ALA A 1049 -30.14 33.64 43.19
CA ALA A 1049 -30.67 33.32 41.86
C ALA A 1049 -30.98 34.60 41.07
N VAL A 1050 -31.61 35.60 41.70
CA VAL A 1050 -31.93 36.87 41.05
C VAL A 1050 -30.67 37.69 40.78
N ASP A 1051 -29.73 37.75 41.72
CA ASP A 1051 -28.44 38.43 41.53
C ASP A 1051 -27.64 37.82 40.36
N PHE A 1052 -27.60 36.48 40.24
CA PHE A 1052 -26.98 35.81 39.09
C PHE A 1052 -27.67 36.16 37.76
N LEU A 1053 -29.00 36.15 37.69
CA LEU A 1053 -29.70 36.51 36.46
C LEU A 1053 -29.49 37.99 36.08
N LEU A 1054 -29.32 38.88 37.07
CA LEU A 1054 -28.93 40.26 36.85
C LEU A 1054 -27.51 40.38 36.29
N TRP A 1055 -26.57 39.51 36.67
CA TRP A 1055 -25.25 39.43 36.04
C TRP A 1055 -25.37 39.03 34.55
N ILE A 1056 -26.21 38.05 34.22
CA ILE A 1056 -26.43 37.65 32.83
C ILE A 1056 -27.05 38.79 32.02
N PHE A 1057 -28.04 39.49 32.58
CA PHE A 1057 -28.62 40.68 31.98
C PHE A 1057 -27.54 41.74 31.73
N ALA A 1058 -26.72 42.04 32.73
CA ALA A 1058 -25.68 43.04 32.60
C ALA A 1058 -24.60 42.66 31.59
N ALA A 1059 -24.13 41.42 31.60
CA ALA A 1059 -23.20 40.89 30.61
C ALA A 1059 -23.73 41.02 29.17
N SER A 1060 -25.01 40.70 28.94
CA SER A 1060 -25.62 40.84 27.61
C SER A 1060 -25.71 42.30 27.15
N VAL A 1061 -26.10 43.21 28.04
CA VAL A 1061 -26.16 44.66 27.76
C VAL A 1061 -24.77 45.21 27.48
N VAL A 1062 -23.78 44.91 28.32
CA VAL A 1062 -22.38 45.36 28.15
C VAL A 1062 -21.81 44.83 26.83
N ALA A 1063 -22.04 43.56 26.49
CA ALA A 1063 -21.58 42.96 25.25
C ALA A 1063 -22.18 43.61 23.99
N TRP A 1064 -23.44 44.03 24.05
CA TRP A 1064 -24.17 44.54 22.89
C TRP A 1064 -24.17 46.07 22.78
N ALA A 1065 -23.96 46.77 23.89
CA ALA A 1065 -23.90 48.22 23.97
C ALA A 1065 -22.71 48.79 23.20
N ASP A 1066 -21.49 48.25 23.37
CA ASP A 1066 -20.31 48.73 22.65
C ASP A 1066 -19.17 47.69 22.55
N HIS A 1067 -18.20 47.90 21.65
CA HIS A 1067 -17.02 47.04 21.51
C HIS A 1067 -15.96 47.29 22.58
N THR A 1068 -15.88 48.51 23.11
CA THR A 1068 -14.80 48.91 24.03
C THR A 1068 -14.90 48.21 25.38
N ALA A 1069 -16.09 48.16 25.98
CA ALA A 1069 -16.26 47.62 27.33
C ALA A 1069 -15.90 46.12 27.45
N PRO A 1070 -16.35 45.20 26.56
CA PRO A 1070 -15.92 43.80 26.61
C PRO A 1070 -14.41 43.62 26.43
N LEU A 1071 -13.77 44.38 25.53
CA LEU A 1071 -12.32 44.32 25.32
C LEU A 1071 -11.54 44.80 26.55
N LEU A 1072 -11.99 45.87 27.22
CA LEU A 1072 -11.40 46.37 28.46
C LEU A 1072 -11.55 45.38 29.62
N LEU A 1073 -12.65 44.63 29.64
CA LEU A 1073 -12.88 43.52 30.57
C LEU A 1073 -12.08 42.25 30.21
N GLY A 1074 -11.25 42.29 29.17
CA GLY A 1074 -10.32 41.22 28.82
C GLY A 1074 -10.89 40.14 27.88
N LEU A 1075 -12.04 40.39 27.24
CA LEU A 1075 -12.59 39.47 26.24
C LEU A 1075 -11.82 39.58 24.92
N SER A 1076 -11.76 38.47 24.19
CA SER A 1076 -11.12 38.38 22.88
C SER A 1076 -12.15 38.35 21.75
N ALA A 1077 -11.76 38.79 20.56
CA ALA A 1077 -12.57 38.66 19.34
C ALA A 1077 -12.49 37.26 18.70
N SER A 1078 -11.75 36.33 19.32
CA SER A 1078 -11.61 34.93 18.89
C SER A 1078 -11.47 34.02 20.10
N TRP A 1079 -12.17 32.88 20.11
CA TRP A 1079 -12.02 31.86 21.15
C TRP A 1079 -10.60 31.23 21.21
N SER A 1080 -9.76 31.39 20.17
CA SER A 1080 -8.43 30.77 20.03
C SER A 1080 -7.22 31.66 20.37
N SER A 1081 -7.40 32.95 20.72
CA SER A 1081 -6.30 33.92 20.90
C SER A 1081 -5.42 33.71 22.14
N TRP A 1082 -5.68 32.68 22.94
CA TRP A 1082 -4.99 32.45 24.21
C TRP A 1082 -3.56 31.89 24.06
N LYS A 1083 -3.17 31.47 22.84
CA LYS A 1083 -1.85 30.89 22.53
C LYS A 1083 -0.66 31.86 22.60
N HIS A 1084 -0.90 33.17 22.59
CA HIS A 1084 0.16 34.19 22.45
C HIS A 1084 0.46 35.00 23.72
N LYS A 1085 -0.19 34.72 24.85
CA LYS A 1085 0.17 35.36 26.13
C LYS A 1085 1.21 34.48 26.82
N GLU A 1086 2.46 34.92 26.85
CA GLU A 1086 3.50 34.34 27.70
C GLU A 1086 3.00 34.31 29.15
N VAL A 1087 2.87 33.10 29.70
CA VAL A 1087 2.41 32.89 31.07
C VAL A 1087 3.53 33.31 32.02
N LEU A 1088 3.29 34.33 32.85
CA LEU A 1088 4.11 34.59 34.04
C LEU A 1088 3.98 33.37 34.98
N PRO A 1089 5.08 32.71 35.40
CA PRO A 1089 5.04 31.41 36.09
C PRO A 1089 4.38 31.38 37.47
N GLU A 1090 3.92 32.52 38.01
CA GLU A 1090 3.57 32.65 39.44
C GLU A 1090 2.07 32.53 39.76
N LEU A 1091 1.19 32.31 38.78
CA LEU A 1091 -0.27 32.22 39.00
C LEU A 1091 -0.84 30.92 38.38
N SER A 1092 -0.68 29.81 39.10
CA SER A 1092 -1.13 28.48 38.69
C SER A 1092 -2.64 28.26 38.88
N ALA A 1093 -3.44 28.67 37.90
CA ALA A 1093 -4.74 28.06 37.61
C ALA A 1093 -4.90 27.97 36.09
N ASP A 1094 -4.60 26.81 35.52
CA ASP A 1094 -4.69 26.51 34.07
C ASP A 1094 -6.13 26.21 33.61
N ASP A 1095 -7.09 26.26 34.54
CA ASP A 1095 -8.51 25.99 34.31
C ASP A 1095 -9.20 27.15 33.58
N PHE A 1096 -9.98 26.82 32.56
CA PHE A 1096 -10.70 27.78 31.72
C PHE A 1096 -11.84 28.46 32.50
N GLY A 1097 -11.90 29.80 32.49
CA GLY A 1097 -12.99 30.55 33.13
C GLY A 1097 -12.96 30.58 34.67
N LYS A 1098 -11.89 30.07 35.31
CA LYS A 1098 -11.71 30.08 36.78
C LYS A 1098 -10.68 31.11 37.26
N HIS A 1099 -10.02 31.82 36.35
CA HIS A 1099 -8.99 32.78 36.71
C HIS A 1099 -9.59 33.99 37.47
N PRO A 1100 -8.92 34.55 38.49
CA PRO A 1100 -9.46 35.66 39.28
C PRO A 1100 -9.90 36.86 38.42
N ILE A 1101 -9.12 37.18 37.37
CA ILE A 1101 -9.44 38.25 36.41
C ILE A 1101 -10.73 37.96 35.63
N GLU A 1102 -10.98 36.71 35.25
CA GLU A 1102 -12.19 36.32 34.51
C GLU A 1102 -13.43 36.44 35.41
N LYS A 1103 -13.32 36.04 36.69
CA LYS A 1103 -14.39 36.25 37.68
C LYS A 1103 -14.68 37.73 37.92
N LEU A 1104 -13.63 38.54 38.06
CA LEU A 1104 -13.74 40.00 38.18
C LEU A 1104 -14.45 40.61 36.95
N SER A 1105 -14.13 40.14 35.74
CA SER A 1105 -14.73 40.67 34.51
C SER A 1105 -16.26 40.53 34.47
N VAL A 1106 -16.81 39.43 35.01
CA VAL A 1106 -18.26 39.21 35.13
C VAL A 1106 -18.85 40.14 36.19
N GLN A 1107 -18.19 40.28 37.34
CA GLN A 1107 -18.67 41.13 38.43
C GLN A 1107 -18.73 42.61 38.03
N GLU A 1108 -17.74 43.08 37.26
CA GLU A 1108 -17.68 44.44 36.71
C GLU A 1108 -18.74 44.71 35.62
N THR A 1109 -19.46 43.69 35.12
CA THR A 1109 -20.55 43.96 34.16
C THR A 1109 -21.69 44.75 34.80
N LEU A 1110 -21.98 44.52 36.09
CA LEU A 1110 -22.99 45.30 36.81
C LEU A 1110 -22.55 46.75 37.00
N THR A 1111 -21.29 47.02 37.33
CA THR A 1111 -20.79 48.38 37.56
C THR A 1111 -20.83 49.22 36.27
N LEU A 1112 -20.64 48.57 35.11
CA LEU A 1112 -20.74 49.18 33.79
C LEU A 1112 -22.16 49.27 33.23
N LEU A 1113 -23.14 48.64 33.90
CA LEU A 1113 -24.53 48.59 33.44
C LEU A 1113 -25.15 49.97 33.20
N PRO A 1114 -25.00 50.98 34.09
CA PRO A 1114 -25.64 52.28 33.89
C PRO A 1114 -25.24 52.98 32.59
N ASN A 1115 -23.94 52.96 32.27
CA ASN A 1115 -23.43 53.54 31.03
C ASN A 1115 -23.80 52.68 29.81
N SER A 1116 -23.72 51.35 29.95
CA SER A 1116 -23.99 50.42 28.84
C SER A 1116 -25.45 50.43 28.40
N VAL A 1117 -26.42 50.50 29.33
CA VAL A 1117 -27.84 50.62 28.97
C VAL A 1117 -28.10 51.92 28.21
N GLN A 1118 -27.50 53.04 28.63
CA GLN A 1118 -27.63 54.31 27.92
C GLN A 1118 -27.11 54.22 26.47
N LEU A 1119 -25.96 53.58 26.27
CA LEU A 1119 -25.38 53.37 24.94
C LEU A 1119 -26.21 52.40 24.07
N LEU A 1120 -26.78 51.36 24.67
CA LEU A 1120 -27.62 50.39 23.97
C LEU A 1120 -28.91 51.04 23.48
N LEU A 1121 -29.63 51.74 24.36
CA LEU A 1121 -30.91 52.39 24.05
C LEU A 1121 -30.78 53.62 23.14
N ALA A 1122 -29.57 54.13 22.93
CA ALA A 1122 -29.30 55.16 21.93
C ALA A 1122 -29.31 54.63 20.48
N LYS A 1123 -29.30 53.30 20.28
CA LYS A 1123 -29.20 52.64 18.97
C LYS A 1123 -30.54 52.11 18.50
N GLU A 1124 -30.80 52.16 17.19
CA GLU A 1124 -31.94 51.45 16.60
C GLU A 1124 -31.63 49.95 16.46
N PRO A 1125 -32.58 49.02 16.72
CA PRO A 1125 -33.99 49.24 17.10
C PRO A 1125 -34.24 49.32 18.63
N TRP A 1126 -33.20 49.31 19.46
CA TRP A 1126 -33.29 49.30 20.92
C TRP A 1126 -33.99 50.53 21.49
N LYS A 1127 -33.83 51.67 20.82
CA LYS A 1127 -34.43 52.95 21.20
C LYS A 1127 -35.94 52.87 21.38
N GLU A 1128 -36.64 52.11 20.53
CA GLU A 1128 -38.09 51.91 20.61
C GLU A 1128 -38.53 51.17 21.89
N GLN A 1129 -37.62 50.42 22.53
CA GLN A 1129 -37.91 49.65 23.73
C GLN A 1129 -37.61 50.42 25.04
N THR A 1130 -37.18 51.68 24.96
CA THR A 1130 -36.76 52.49 26.13
C THR A 1130 -37.80 52.49 27.26
N GLN A 1131 -39.09 52.67 26.94
CA GLN A 1131 -40.15 52.66 27.95
C GLN A 1131 -40.24 51.32 28.69
N LYS A 1132 -40.10 50.19 27.97
CA LYS A 1132 -40.15 48.85 28.59
C LYS A 1132 -38.99 48.62 29.55
N PHE A 1133 -37.79 49.13 29.24
CA PHE A 1133 -36.64 49.06 30.14
C PHE A 1133 -36.86 49.87 31.42
N ILE A 1134 -37.37 51.10 31.30
CA ILE A 1134 -37.70 51.96 32.45
C ILE A 1134 -38.74 51.27 33.34
N ASP A 1135 -39.84 50.79 32.75
CA ASP A 1135 -40.93 50.14 33.49
C ASP A 1135 -40.42 48.85 34.18
N TRP A 1136 -39.58 48.07 33.49
CA TRP A 1136 -38.99 46.87 34.07
C TRP A 1136 -38.05 47.17 35.24
N LEU A 1137 -37.17 48.17 35.12
CA LEU A 1137 -36.28 48.59 36.21
C LEU A 1137 -37.06 49.00 37.46
N PHE A 1138 -38.16 49.75 37.31
CA PHE A 1138 -39.05 50.05 38.44
C PHE A 1138 -39.65 48.80 39.05
N ASN A 1139 -40.20 47.90 38.22
CA ASN A 1139 -40.82 46.66 38.70
C ASN A 1139 -39.83 45.79 39.49
N ILE A 1140 -38.57 45.68 39.05
CA ILE A 1140 -37.54 44.92 39.78
C ILE A 1140 -37.14 45.63 41.07
N MET A 1141 -36.99 46.96 41.06
CA MET A 1141 -36.67 47.73 42.27
C MET A 1141 -37.79 47.67 43.33
N GLU A 1142 -39.05 47.53 42.90
CA GLU A 1142 -40.25 47.38 43.74
C GLU A 1142 -40.52 45.94 44.20
N SER A 1143 -39.65 44.99 43.84
CA SER A 1143 -39.73 43.61 44.31
C SER A 1143 -39.56 43.50 45.84
N PRO A 1144 -40.00 42.39 46.47
CA PRO A 1144 -39.92 42.22 47.92
C PRO A 1144 -38.48 42.42 48.45
N LYS A 1145 -38.33 43.00 49.65
CA LYS A 1145 -37.01 43.45 50.15
C LYS A 1145 -35.97 42.33 50.24
N GLU A 1146 -36.40 41.08 50.40
CA GLU A 1146 -35.59 39.87 50.56
C GLU A 1146 -34.97 39.34 49.24
N VAL A 1147 -35.34 39.91 48.09
CA VAL A 1147 -35.06 39.33 46.76
C VAL A 1147 -33.77 39.84 46.11
N LEU A 1148 -33.29 41.03 46.50
CA LEU A 1148 -32.13 41.69 45.88
C LEU A 1148 -31.04 41.97 46.92
N SER A 1149 -29.78 41.82 46.54
CA SER A 1149 -28.67 42.40 47.30
C SER A 1149 -28.72 43.94 47.30
N GLU A 1150 -28.15 44.54 48.34
CA GLU A 1150 -28.06 45.99 48.48
C GLU A 1150 -27.25 46.60 47.31
N SER A 1151 -26.14 45.96 46.94
CA SER A 1151 -25.32 46.34 45.78
C SER A 1151 -26.07 46.27 44.45
N SER A 1152 -26.83 45.20 44.18
CA SER A 1152 -27.65 45.10 42.98
C SER A 1152 -28.75 46.17 42.96
N ARG A 1153 -29.39 46.45 44.10
CA ARG A 1153 -30.43 47.49 44.20
C ARG A 1153 -29.85 48.89 43.93
N ASP A 1154 -28.68 49.20 44.49
CA ASP A 1154 -28.00 50.47 44.25
C ASP A 1154 -27.58 50.62 42.79
N MET A 1155 -27.09 49.55 42.16
CA MET A 1155 -26.69 49.58 40.77
C MET A 1155 -27.86 49.69 39.80
N LEU A 1156 -28.99 49.04 40.09
CA LEU A 1156 -30.23 49.20 39.32
C LEU A 1156 -30.78 50.63 39.45
N LYS A 1157 -30.70 51.23 40.64
CA LYS A 1157 -31.07 52.63 40.86
C LYS A 1157 -30.15 53.58 40.08
N ALA A 1158 -28.83 53.33 40.11
CA ALA A 1158 -27.87 54.08 39.29
C ALA A 1158 -28.16 53.94 37.79
N THR A 1159 -28.52 52.73 37.34
CA THR A 1159 -28.90 52.44 35.96
C THR A 1159 -30.15 53.21 35.55
N LEU A 1160 -31.18 53.22 36.39
CA LEU A 1160 -32.40 54.00 36.17
C LEU A 1160 -32.09 55.51 36.05
N LEU A 1161 -31.25 56.03 36.95
CA LEU A 1161 -30.85 57.45 36.95
C LEU A 1161 -29.96 57.83 35.75
N ALA A 1162 -29.19 56.90 35.19
CA ALA A 1162 -28.41 57.13 33.97
C ALA A 1162 -29.30 57.45 32.75
N LEU A 1163 -30.55 56.95 32.74
CA LEU A 1163 -31.52 57.20 31.68
C LEU A 1163 -32.19 58.59 31.73
N ARG A 1164 -31.81 59.45 32.69
CA ARG A 1164 -32.40 60.79 32.90
C ARG A 1164 -32.40 61.71 31.68
N PHE A 1165 -31.51 61.45 30.72
CA PHE A 1165 -31.38 62.27 29.52
C PHE A 1165 -32.33 61.85 28.39
N LEU A 1166 -32.94 60.66 28.48
CA LEU A 1166 -33.87 60.14 27.47
C LEU A 1166 -35.26 60.80 27.58
N PRO A 1167 -35.95 61.05 26.45
CA PRO A 1167 -37.24 61.75 26.44
C PRO A 1167 -38.34 61.01 27.21
N GLU A 1168 -38.32 59.68 27.21
CA GLU A 1168 -39.26 58.83 27.95
C GLU A 1168 -39.15 59.01 29.46
N PHE A 1169 -37.94 59.27 29.98
CA PHE A 1169 -37.68 59.49 31.40
C PHE A 1169 -38.17 60.87 31.87
N LYS A 1170 -38.17 61.87 30.99
CA LYS A 1170 -38.60 63.26 31.29
C LYS A 1170 -40.11 63.39 31.51
N LYS A 1171 -40.90 62.33 31.29
CA LYS A 1171 -42.32 62.29 31.65
C LYS A 1171 -42.46 62.50 33.16
N LYS A 1172 -43.33 63.44 33.57
CA LYS A 1172 -43.54 63.82 34.99
C LYS A 1172 -43.73 62.61 35.92
N ALA A 1173 -44.55 61.64 35.53
CA ALA A 1173 -44.83 60.45 36.33
C ALA A 1173 -43.60 59.54 36.55
N VAL A 1174 -42.69 59.46 35.57
CA VAL A 1174 -41.48 58.62 35.62
C VAL A 1174 -40.40 59.28 36.47
N TRP A 1175 -40.16 60.58 36.25
CA TRP A 1175 -39.14 61.34 36.98
C TRP A 1175 -39.46 61.45 38.48
N THR A 1176 -40.71 61.74 38.86
CA THR A 1176 -41.13 61.80 40.27
C THR A 1176 -40.95 60.45 40.98
N LYS A 1177 -41.31 59.35 40.30
CA LYS A 1177 -41.14 57.98 40.82
C LYS A 1177 -39.67 57.58 40.99
N ALA A 1178 -38.79 57.95 40.07
CA ALA A 1178 -37.36 57.60 40.12
C ALA A 1178 -36.58 58.28 41.26
N TYR A 1179 -36.94 59.52 41.61
CA TYR A 1179 -36.28 60.29 42.67
C TYR A 1179 -36.96 60.14 44.05
N GLY A 1180 -38.04 59.36 44.14
CA GLY A 1180 -38.73 59.04 45.39
C GLY A 1180 -39.49 60.23 45.99
N TRP A 1181 -40.09 61.07 45.14
CA TRP A 1181 -40.88 62.25 45.52
C TRP A 1181 -42.38 61.95 45.60
#